data_AF-A0A7L4Z8M7-F1
#
_entry.id   AF-A0A7L4Z8M7-F1
#
_cell.length_a   1.000
_cell.length_b   1.000
_cell.length_c   1.000
_cell.angle_alpha   90.00
_cell.angle_beta   90.00
_cell.angle_gamma   90.00
#
_symmetry.space_group_name_H-M   'P 1'
#
loop_
_entity.id
_entity.type
_entity.pdbx_description
1 polymer ?
#
loop_
_entity_poly.entity_id
_entity_poly.type
_entity_poly.pdbx_seq_one_letter_code
_entity_poly.pdbx_strand_id
1 'polypeptide(L)'
;MSDEHAPVLLPGGGWRLWEQFALRGPGFPADGVLRLAPPGLAEAADKFGPGTELAGPEWAAFTEDLATAAVDTARYLQEIAARPRFQAALAWQNPAVLRTGIAPFLRWTPTADSRSSMPRQREELVAHYWQRFCVKNDTIGFFGPVGWGHWDLADRGGVAVTPGDGFLAAREVYFSGWAIDALAKVLAADSALMRWIPPRRVSFVRCADGTVQVPGRPARQIGDRERAVLERCDGTRHLPAVAAELGLPEDEVTQVVRDLISRRWVQWRLEVPAATHPDRALREILERVPEQAAREGALERLAVLERGRDAVRAAGEDATALTAAITALEADFAALTDSEAQRAKGERTAPCRGLVYSDARRAATATTGAALLDHLEPLQLCLTAARWMTNRFAEAVRARLHTVYERLSADGAQVDLGTLWLHTLPSPHPDAGDLIDAVQAELRARWARVLELPEGVRRVRVATAELAERVRREFDEPGAGWSLARYISPDVLVVAADEDALARGDVDLVLGEMHCALNTMGASLFVHQHPDRDELLAETTRDFPGPRLLPMLPKELPLKWSTRSRPSLDRPQDHYVALVDQTGDPHRPRTVLSADVRVEDRAGRLTAVLPDGTAYDVLDAYANTLTQRVMDRFTLRPEGEHTPRITLGRMTVARETWQLPVSEVDFADEKTEAARFVKARHWQRRHELPRFVFVVSPTEPRPFYVDFDSPVYLTILAKAARRLARKDPGARLKVSEMLPTPEQAWLTDDEGSRYTSELRFVAVDMTVADAGEQ
;
A
#
# COMPACT_ATOMS: atom_id res chain seq x y z
N MET A 1 -24.85 2.69 19.30
CA MET A 1 -24.46 3.41 20.52
C MET A 1 -24.04 4.79 20.07
N SER A 2 -24.86 5.78 20.37
CA SER A 2 -24.67 7.18 19.99
C SER A 2 -23.91 7.88 21.10
N ASP A 3 -22.59 7.94 21.00
CA ASP A 3 -21.88 9.12 21.48
C ASP A 3 -21.72 10.02 20.27
N GLU A 4 -22.61 11.02 20.20
CA GLU A 4 -22.70 12.01 19.13
C GLU A 4 -21.50 12.97 19.22
N HIS A 5 -20.30 12.45 18.94
CA HIS A 5 -19.11 13.29 18.77
C HIS A 5 -19.34 14.18 17.54
N ALA A 6 -19.10 15.48 17.71
CA ALA A 6 -19.19 16.43 16.61
C ALA A 6 -18.23 15.99 15.48
N PRO A 7 -18.64 16.07 14.20
CA PRO A 7 -17.79 15.63 13.10
C PRO A 7 -16.48 16.45 13.06
N VAL A 8 -15.36 15.78 12.80
CA VAL A 8 -14.07 16.44 12.59
C VAL A 8 -14.07 17.09 11.21
N LEU A 9 -14.43 18.37 11.15
CA LEU A 9 -14.47 19.14 9.91
C LEU A 9 -13.17 19.93 9.74
N LEU A 10 -12.59 19.87 8.54
CA LEU A 10 -11.53 20.82 8.19
C LEU A 10 -12.11 22.25 8.17
N PRO A 11 -11.33 23.31 8.47
CA PRO A 11 -11.85 24.66 8.73
C PRO A 11 -12.84 25.25 7.71
N GLY A 12 -12.65 25.02 6.40
CA GLY A 12 -13.60 25.43 5.34
C GLY A 12 -14.84 24.54 5.13
N GLY A 13 -15.09 23.52 5.96
CA GLY A 13 -16.34 22.75 6.01
C GLY A 13 -16.64 21.77 4.87
N GLY A 14 -15.97 21.87 3.71
CA GLY A 14 -16.23 20.99 2.55
C GLY A 14 -15.69 19.56 2.69
N TRP A 15 -14.90 19.28 3.72
CA TRP A 15 -14.24 18.00 3.94
C TRP A 15 -14.31 17.60 5.41
N ARG A 16 -14.72 16.36 5.65
CA ARG A 16 -14.71 15.72 6.95
C ARG A 16 -13.51 14.79 7.06
N LEU A 17 -12.81 14.80 8.19
CA LEU A 17 -11.84 13.76 8.51
C LEU A 17 -12.53 12.65 9.32
N TRP A 18 -12.08 11.41 9.16
CA TRP A 18 -12.42 10.37 10.13
C TRP A 18 -11.93 10.75 11.53
N GLU A 19 -12.69 10.33 12.55
CA GLU A 19 -12.40 10.59 13.97
C GLU A 19 -11.09 9.90 14.42
N GLN A 20 -10.66 8.89 13.68
CA GLN A 20 -9.40 8.18 13.89
C GLN A 20 -8.49 8.31 12.68
N PHE A 21 -7.19 8.19 12.93
CA PHE A 21 -6.16 8.21 11.90
C PHE A 21 -5.09 7.17 12.20
N ALA A 22 -4.43 6.69 11.14
CA ALA A 22 -3.31 5.79 11.30
C ALA A 22 -2.04 6.58 11.66
N LEU A 23 -1.39 6.20 12.75
CA LEU A 23 -0.10 6.74 13.19
C LEU A 23 1.00 5.80 12.70
N ARG A 24 1.62 6.14 11.57
CA ARG A 24 2.66 5.31 10.94
C ARG A 24 4.02 5.72 11.47
N GLY A 25 4.86 4.74 11.77
CA GLY A 25 6.25 4.96 12.18
C GLY A 25 7.09 3.70 11.95
N PRO A 26 8.42 3.84 11.93
CA PRO A 26 9.33 2.75 11.66
C PRO A 26 9.51 1.86 12.89
N GLY A 27 10.25 0.77 12.73
CA GLY A 27 10.50 -0.22 13.78
C GLY A 27 11.49 0.18 14.86
N PHE A 28 12.36 1.15 14.55
CA PHE A 28 13.54 1.47 15.32
C PHE A 28 13.69 2.99 15.47
N PRO A 29 14.33 3.46 16.55
CA PRO A 29 14.44 4.89 16.85
C PRO A 29 15.21 5.68 15.79
N ALA A 30 14.82 6.94 15.58
CA ALA A 30 15.37 7.84 14.56
C ALA A 30 16.81 8.29 14.90
N ASP A 31 17.16 8.42 16.17
CA ASP A 31 18.51 8.76 16.64
C ASP A 31 19.56 7.72 16.22
N GLY A 32 19.11 6.48 15.94
CA GLY A 32 19.94 5.40 15.45
C GLY A 32 20.74 5.78 14.19
N VAL A 33 20.18 6.57 13.27
CA VAL A 33 20.91 6.99 12.06
C VAL A 33 21.89 8.13 12.32
N LEU A 34 21.63 8.96 13.32
CA LEU A 34 22.49 10.09 13.69
C LEU A 34 23.83 9.63 14.27
N ARG A 35 23.83 8.48 14.97
CA ARG A 35 25.04 7.86 15.51
C ARG A 35 26.01 7.32 14.44
N LEU A 36 25.61 7.29 13.17
CA LEU A 36 26.49 6.95 12.04
C LEU A 36 27.18 8.16 11.42
N ALA A 37 27.01 9.35 12.00
CA ALA A 37 27.76 10.56 11.69
C ALA A 37 28.75 10.87 12.83
N PRO A 38 30.05 10.55 12.68
CA PRO A 38 31.04 10.79 13.73
C PRO A 38 31.15 12.29 14.08
N PRO A 39 31.08 12.68 15.38
CA PRO A 39 31.16 14.08 15.78
C PRO A 39 32.46 14.76 15.34
N GLY A 40 32.39 15.99 14.83
CA GLY A 40 33.56 16.79 14.45
C GLY A 40 34.19 16.41 13.10
N LEU A 41 33.83 15.25 12.52
CA LEU A 41 34.47 14.75 11.30
C LEU A 41 34.05 15.56 10.07
N ALA A 42 32.78 15.99 10.01
CA ALA A 42 32.27 16.84 8.93
C ALA A 42 32.98 18.20 8.94
N GLU A 43 33.10 18.84 10.10
CA GLU A 43 33.81 20.11 10.28
C GLU A 43 35.30 19.98 9.93
N ALA A 44 35.92 18.85 10.25
CA ALA A 44 37.31 18.57 9.87
C ALA A 44 37.46 18.41 8.34
N ALA A 45 36.54 17.69 7.68
CA ALA A 45 36.52 17.54 6.23
C ALA A 45 36.32 18.89 5.52
N ASP A 46 35.53 19.76 6.11
CA ASP A 46 35.16 21.06 5.56
C ASP A 46 36.32 22.08 5.56
N LYS A 47 37.43 21.80 6.25
CA LYS A 47 38.68 22.59 6.18
C LYS A 47 39.38 22.47 4.82
N PHE A 48 39.15 21.39 4.09
CA PHE A 48 39.71 21.19 2.74
C PHE A 48 38.74 21.79 1.73
N GLY A 49 38.96 23.02 1.27
CA GLY A 49 38.09 23.68 0.29
C GLY A 49 38.23 23.13 -1.13
N PRO A 50 37.30 23.46 -2.06
CA PRO A 50 37.42 23.11 -3.48
C PRO A 50 38.76 23.59 -4.06
N GLY A 51 39.48 22.70 -4.75
CA GLY A 51 40.80 23.00 -5.33
C GLY A 51 41.98 22.89 -4.36
N THR A 52 41.75 22.63 -3.07
CA THR A 52 42.82 22.31 -2.11
C THR A 52 43.46 20.97 -2.47
N GLU A 53 44.79 20.92 -2.48
CA GLU A 53 45.51 19.65 -2.65
C GLU A 53 45.26 18.76 -1.41
N LEU A 54 44.72 17.56 -1.63
CA LEU A 54 44.45 16.59 -0.56
C LEU A 54 45.73 15.83 -0.21
N ALA A 55 46.72 16.55 0.33
CA ALA A 55 48.03 16.05 0.70
C ALA A 55 48.62 16.82 1.89
N GLY A 56 49.75 16.36 2.42
CA GLY A 56 50.46 17.02 3.52
C GLY A 56 49.99 16.63 4.93
N PRO A 57 50.55 17.27 5.98
CA PRO A 57 50.35 16.87 7.37
C PRO A 57 48.88 16.96 7.84
N GLU A 58 48.16 18.01 7.45
CA GLU A 58 46.75 18.19 7.82
C GLU A 58 45.86 17.11 7.18
N TRP A 59 46.12 16.76 5.92
CA TRP A 59 45.43 15.68 5.23
C TRP A 59 45.72 14.31 5.87
N ALA A 60 46.97 14.07 6.26
CA ALA A 60 47.36 12.85 6.95
C ALA A 60 46.64 12.71 8.30
N ALA A 61 46.60 13.78 9.10
CA ALA A 61 45.88 13.82 10.36
C ALA A 61 44.37 13.56 10.16
N PHE A 62 43.75 14.22 9.20
CA PHE A 62 42.34 13.99 8.88
C PHE A 62 42.06 12.54 8.42
N THR A 63 42.96 11.95 7.64
CA THR A 63 42.82 10.56 7.20
C THR A 63 42.90 9.59 8.37
N GLU A 64 43.75 9.86 9.36
CA GLU A 64 43.86 9.11 10.61
C GLU A 64 42.62 9.27 11.49
N ASP A 65 42.10 10.49 11.64
CA ASP A 65 40.85 10.78 12.35
C ASP A 65 39.67 10.02 11.73
N LEU A 66 39.56 10.04 10.39
CA LEU A 66 38.53 9.31 9.67
C LEU A 66 38.67 7.80 9.82
N ALA A 67 39.90 7.27 9.77
CA ALA A 67 40.14 5.85 9.96
C ALA A 67 39.72 5.39 11.37
N THR A 68 40.04 6.19 12.39
CA THR A 68 39.62 5.97 13.78
C THR A 68 38.09 6.00 13.90
N ALA A 69 37.45 7.06 13.41
CA ALA A 69 36.01 7.21 13.43
C ALA A 69 35.28 6.08 12.68
N ALA A 70 35.87 5.57 11.60
CA ALA A 70 35.29 4.47 10.84
C ALA A 70 35.38 3.12 11.56
N VAL A 71 36.41 2.90 12.39
CA VAL A 71 36.49 1.73 13.30
C VAL A 71 35.38 1.79 14.35
N ASP A 72 35.14 2.95 14.95
CA ASP A 72 34.06 3.12 15.93
C ASP A 72 32.68 2.99 15.29
N THR A 73 32.50 3.52 14.07
CA THR A 73 31.29 3.30 13.26
C THR A 73 31.07 1.81 12.99
N ALA A 74 32.12 1.06 12.66
CA ALA A 74 32.04 -0.37 12.42
C ALA A 74 31.62 -1.16 13.69
N ARG A 75 32.15 -0.78 14.86
CA ARG A 75 31.73 -1.35 16.15
C ARG A 75 30.27 -1.06 16.44
N TYR A 76 29.81 0.18 16.22
CA TYR A 76 28.41 0.53 16.40
C TYR A 76 27.49 -0.24 15.44
N LEU A 77 27.90 -0.44 14.19
CA LEU A 77 27.18 -1.29 13.25
C LEU A 77 27.16 -2.76 13.70
N GLN A 78 28.22 -3.26 14.37
CA GLN A 78 28.20 -4.60 14.97
C GLN A 78 27.21 -4.68 16.14
N GLU A 79 27.12 -3.64 16.98
CA GLU A 79 26.11 -3.56 18.04
C GLU A 79 24.70 -3.62 17.45
N ILE A 80 24.42 -2.85 16.39
CA ILE A 80 23.13 -2.90 15.66
C ILE A 80 22.89 -4.31 15.12
N ALA A 81 23.87 -4.89 14.44
CA ALA A 81 23.77 -6.21 13.83
C ALA A 81 23.58 -7.34 14.86
N ALA A 82 24.01 -7.14 16.11
CA ALA A 82 23.83 -8.07 17.21
C ALA A 82 22.44 -7.98 17.87
N ARG A 83 21.66 -6.91 17.63
CA ARG A 83 20.34 -6.73 18.27
C ARG A 83 19.36 -7.83 17.84
N PRO A 84 18.68 -8.53 18.77
CA PRO A 84 17.70 -9.57 18.43
C PRO A 84 16.62 -9.08 17.47
N ARG A 85 16.00 -7.93 17.75
CA ARG A 85 14.99 -7.30 16.88
C ARG A 85 15.50 -6.99 15.48
N PHE A 86 16.75 -6.55 15.34
CA PHE A 86 17.33 -6.27 14.01
C PHE A 86 17.52 -7.58 13.22
N GLN A 87 18.05 -8.62 13.86
CA GLN A 87 18.21 -9.91 13.23
C GLN A 87 16.86 -10.56 12.89
N ALA A 88 15.84 -10.44 13.73
CA ALA A 88 14.49 -10.91 13.43
C ALA A 88 13.86 -10.16 12.24
N ALA A 89 14.05 -8.85 12.13
CA ALA A 89 13.60 -8.07 10.99
C ALA A 89 14.32 -8.48 9.68
N LEU A 90 15.58 -8.90 9.78
CA LEU A 90 16.31 -9.50 8.65
C LEU A 90 15.84 -10.92 8.35
N ALA A 91 15.53 -11.75 9.36
CA ALA A 91 15.01 -13.10 9.16
C ALA A 91 13.70 -13.08 8.35
N TRP A 92 12.79 -12.13 8.64
CA TRP A 92 11.55 -11.93 7.89
C TRP A 92 11.77 -11.50 6.43
N GLN A 93 12.82 -10.75 6.14
CA GLN A 93 13.03 -10.18 4.80
C GLN A 93 13.98 -11.00 3.93
N ASN A 94 15.07 -11.48 4.51
CA ASN A 94 16.14 -12.22 3.85
C ASN A 94 16.98 -13.00 4.88
N PRO A 95 16.54 -14.21 5.28
CA PRO A 95 17.23 -15.00 6.30
C PRO A 95 18.66 -15.41 5.86
N ALA A 96 18.91 -15.52 4.55
CA ALA A 96 20.25 -15.84 4.04
C ALA A 96 21.31 -14.79 4.44
N VAL A 97 20.91 -13.51 4.56
CA VAL A 97 21.81 -12.41 4.96
C VAL A 97 22.32 -12.60 6.39
N LEU A 98 21.57 -13.25 7.28
CA LEU A 98 22.03 -13.54 8.64
C LEU A 98 23.30 -14.40 8.61
N ARG A 99 23.31 -15.43 7.75
CA ARG A 99 24.45 -16.36 7.61
C ARG A 99 25.58 -15.77 6.79
N THR A 100 25.29 -15.11 5.66
CA THR A 100 26.31 -14.70 4.68
C THR A 100 26.89 -13.30 4.95
N GLY A 101 26.10 -12.41 5.55
CA GLY A 101 26.47 -11.04 5.85
C GLY A 101 26.73 -10.80 7.34
N ILE A 102 25.72 -11.05 8.19
CA ILE A 102 25.73 -10.66 9.61
C ILE A 102 26.69 -11.52 10.45
N ALA A 103 26.58 -12.85 10.41
CA ALA A 103 27.42 -13.70 11.24
C ALA A 103 28.93 -13.53 10.97
N PRO A 104 29.40 -13.42 9.71
CA PRO A 104 30.80 -13.08 9.44
C PRO A 104 31.18 -11.66 9.86
N PHE A 105 30.24 -10.70 9.83
CA PHE A 105 30.49 -9.34 10.31
C PHE A 105 30.71 -9.32 11.81
N LEU A 106 29.89 -10.03 12.58
CA LEU A 106 30.00 -10.12 14.05
C LEU A 106 31.27 -10.85 14.53
N ARG A 107 31.84 -11.75 13.72
CA ARG A 107 33.09 -12.46 14.04
C ARG A 107 34.36 -11.67 13.71
N TRP A 108 34.24 -10.59 12.95
CA TRP A 108 35.38 -9.78 12.54
C TRP A 108 35.70 -8.74 13.62
N THR A 109 36.99 -8.48 13.87
CA THR A 109 37.42 -7.46 14.83
C THR A 109 37.81 -6.18 14.08
N PRO A 110 37.07 -5.07 14.25
CA PRO A 110 37.37 -3.82 13.56
C PRO A 110 38.70 -3.20 14.00
N THR A 111 39.62 -2.99 13.06
CA THR A 111 40.81 -2.15 13.16
C THR A 111 40.99 -1.38 11.86
N ALA A 112 41.78 -0.30 11.86
CA ALA A 112 42.03 0.48 10.64
C ALA A 112 42.58 -0.42 9.52
N ASP A 113 43.55 -1.28 9.84
CA ASP A 113 44.17 -2.20 8.87
C ASP A 113 43.26 -3.35 8.43
N SER A 114 42.35 -3.81 9.30
CA SER A 114 41.48 -4.96 9.00
C SER A 114 40.24 -4.59 8.18
N ARG A 115 39.94 -3.29 7.98
CA ARG A 115 38.82 -2.74 7.18
C ARG A 115 39.04 -2.85 5.66
N SER A 116 39.25 -4.07 5.18
CA SER A 116 39.37 -4.39 3.75
C SER A 116 38.04 -4.25 2.99
N SER A 117 37.99 -4.62 1.70
CA SER A 117 36.78 -4.48 0.88
C SER A 117 35.55 -5.22 1.44
N MET A 118 35.73 -6.44 1.94
CA MET A 118 34.61 -7.28 2.40
C MET A 118 33.97 -6.81 3.70
N PRO A 119 34.72 -6.45 4.77
CA PRO A 119 34.13 -5.83 5.97
C PRO A 119 33.36 -4.55 5.66
N ARG A 120 33.89 -3.66 4.81
CA ARG A 120 33.20 -2.43 4.40
C ARG A 120 31.88 -2.68 3.68
N GLN A 121 31.81 -3.70 2.82
CA GLN A 121 30.54 -4.11 2.22
C GLN A 121 29.49 -4.57 3.25
N ARG A 122 29.93 -5.16 4.37
CA ARG A 122 29.03 -5.58 5.46
C ARG A 122 28.61 -4.39 6.34
N GLU A 123 29.49 -3.43 6.58
CA GLU A 123 29.15 -2.15 7.21
C GLU A 123 28.01 -1.46 6.43
N GLU A 124 28.20 -1.31 5.12
CA GLU A 124 27.20 -0.71 4.23
C GLU A 124 25.88 -1.50 4.21
N LEU A 125 25.94 -2.83 4.22
CA LEU A 125 24.76 -3.70 4.27
C LEU A 125 23.93 -3.41 5.53
N VAL A 126 24.57 -3.38 6.71
CA VAL A 126 23.90 -3.08 7.97
C VAL A 126 23.35 -1.66 7.96
N ALA A 127 24.16 -0.67 7.56
CA ALA A 127 23.75 0.73 7.49
C ALA A 127 22.55 0.96 6.55
N HIS A 128 22.50 0.24 5.41
CA HIS A 128 21.41 0.31 4.45
C HIS A 128 20.08 -0.24 5.01
N TYR A 129 20.12 -1.37 5.74
CA TYR A 129 18.93 -1.84 6.46
C TYR A 129 18.55 -0.90 7.60
N TRP A 130 19.54 -0.40 8.34
CA TRP A 130 19.34 0.47 9.49
C TRP A 130 18.59 1.75 9.15
N GLN A 131 19.00 2.47 8.09
CA GLN A 131 18.27 3.67 7.66
C GLN A 131 16.80 3.38 7.33
N ARG A 132 16.51 2.24 6.68
CA ARG A 132 15.14 1.86 6.33
C ARG A 132 14.31 1.60 7.58
N PHE A 133 14.92 1.00 8.59
CA PHE A 133 14.28 0.65 9.85
C PHE A 133 14.12 1.80 10.83
N CYS A 134 14.80 2.93 10.62
CA CYS A 134 14.78 4.08 11.54
C CYS A 134 14.07 5.31 10.98
N VAL A 135 14.04 5.53 9.65
CA VAL A 135 13.54 6.79 9.07
C VAL A 135 12.56 6.60 7.91
N LYS A 136 12.13 5.36 7.61
CA LYS A 136 11.07 5.11 6.63
C LYS A 136 9.84 4.56 7.33
N ASN A 137 8.73 5.30 7.23
CA ASN A 137 7.43 4.93 7.80
C ASN A 137 6.73 3.82 6.97
N ASP A 138 7.48 2.83 6.49
CA ASP A 138 6.93 1.64 5.81
C ASP A 138 6.01 0.92 6.80
N THR A 139 4.81 0.49 6.38
CA THR A 139 3.96 -0.36 7.21
C THR A 139 4.23 -1.83 6.92
N ILE A 140 5.09 -2.45 7.72
CA ILE A 140 5.61 -3.82 7.52
C ILE A 140 6.02 -4.50 8.84
N GLY A 141 5.20 -5.43 9.33
CA GLY A 141 5.49 -6.19 10.55
C GLY A 141 5.82 -5.29 11.75
N PHE A 142 6.62 -5.79 12.69
CA PHE A 142 7.05 -5.01 13.85
C PHE A 142 8.13 -3.97 13.52
N PHE A 143 8.80 -4.07 12.38
CA PHE A 143 9.83 -3.10 11.98
C PHE A 143 9.26 -1.95 11.15
N GLY A 144 7.93 -1.84 11.15
CA GLY A 144 7.10 -0.78 10.59
C GLY A 144 5.65 -1.00 11.05
N PRO A 145 5.38 -0.96 12.37
CA PRO A 145 4.08 -1.34 12.91
C PRO A 145 3.01 -0.31 12.58
N VAL A 146 1.74 -0.74 12.55
CA VAL A 146 0.58 0.14 12.51
C VAL A 146 0.41 0.78 13.89
N GLY A 147 0.27 2.10 13.95
CA GLY A 147 -0.24 2.81 15.13
C GLY A 147 -1.58 3.45 14.84
N TRP A 148 -2.27 3.87 15.89
CA TRP A 148 -3.57 4.55 15.82
C TRP A 148 -3.55 5.82 16.67
N GLY A 149 -4.30 6.81 16.22
CA GLY A 149 -4.59 8.01 17.00
C GLY A 149 -5.99 8.52 16.71
N HIS A 150 -6.44 9.47 17.52
CA HIS A 150 -7.78 10.04 17.44
C HIS A 150 -7.76 11.55 17.69
N TRP A 151 -8.86 12.21 17.32
CA TRP A 151 -9.08 13.62 17.63
C TRP A 151 -9.67 13.80 19.04
N ASP A 152 -9.26 14.87 19.72
CA ASP A 152 -9.98 15.44 20.87
C ASP A 152 -10.14 16.94 20.66
N LEU A 153 -11.29 17.35 20.12
CA LEU A 153 -11.55 18.74 19.77
C LEU A 153 -11.97 19.60 20.97
N ALA A 154 -12.19 19.02 22.15
CA ALA A 154 -12.36 19.78 23.37
C ALA A 154 -11.01 20.35 23.86
N ASP A 155 -9.91 19.67 23.55
CA ASP A 155 -8.55 20.17 23.76
C ASP A 155 -8.12 21.13 22.62
N ARG A 156 -7.51 22.24 23.02
CA ARG A 156 -6.88 23.22 22.12
C ARG A 156 -5.37 22.95 21.95
N GLY A 157 -4.84 21.87 22.51
CA GLY A 157 -3.48 21.40 22.33
C GLY A 157 -3.16 20.94 20.90
N GLY A 158 -1.89 20.64 20.67
CA GLY A 158 -1.38 20.12 19.39
C GLY A 158 -1.49 18.60 19.31
N VAL A 159 -0.45 17.91 19.78
CA VAL A 159 -0.40 16.45 19.81
C VAL A 159 0.05 15.97 21.19
N ALA A 160 -0.72 15.05 21.77
CA ALA A 160 -0.35 14.33 22.99
C ALA A 160 -0.03 12.87 22.64
N VAL A 161 1.11 12.35 23.11
CA VAL A 161 1.51 10.96 22.92
C VAL A 161 1.20 10.17 24.18
N THR A 162 0.54 9.04 24.03
CA THR A 162 0.50 8.01 25.08
C THR A 162 1.45 6.90 24.66
N PRO A 163 2.63 6.73 25.32
CA PRO A 163 3.64 5.78 24.88
C PRO A 163 3.20 4.30 24.91
N GLY A 164 2.19 3.98 25.73
CA GLY A 164 1.75 2.61 25.97
C GLY A 164 2.73 1.81 26.84
N ASP A 165 2.53 0.50 26.93
CA ASP A 165 3.44 -0.43 27.61
C ASP A 165 4.22 -1.23 26.56
N GLY A 166 5.55 -1.10 26.56
CA GLY A 166 6.44 -1.70 25.57
C GLY A 166 6.30 -1.14 24.15
N PHE A 167 7.00 -1.77 23.21
CA PHE A 167 7.03 -1.29 21.82
C PHE A 167 5.78 -1.68 20.98
N LEU A 168 5.21 -2.87 21.20
CA LEU A 168 4.05 -3.39 20.47
C LEU A 168 2.91 -3.74 21.41
N ALA A 169 1.69 -3.32 21.05
CA ALA A 169 0.47 -3.79 21.70
C ALA A 169 -0.01 -5.15 21.15
N ALA A 170 0.22 -5.43 19.87
CA ALA A 170 -0.20 -6.69 19.25
C ALA A 170 0.69 -7.08 18.06
N ARG A 171 0.74 -8.38 17.77
CA ARG A 171 1.36 -8.93 16.56
C ARG A 171 0.56 -10.13 16.08
N GLU A 172 0.48 -10.30 14.77
CA GLU A 172 -0.18 -11.45 14.15
C GLU A 172 0.64 -11.94 12.94
N VAL A 173 0.56 -13.23 12.67
CA VAL A 173 1.12 -13.91 11.51
C VAL A 173 -0.02 -14.49 10.69
N TYR A 174 -0.06 -14.12 9.42
CA TYR A 174 -1.09 -14.52 8.46
C TYR A 174 -0.48 -15.35 7.34
N PHE A 175 -1.30 -16.16 6.69
CA PHE A 175 -0.92 -16.79 5.42
C PHE A 175 -1.06 -15.82 4.25
N SER A 176 -0.10 -15.89 3.33
CA SER A 176 -0.27 -15.35 1.99
C SER A 176 -1.37 -16.14 1.27
N GLY A 177 -2.25 -15.46 0.52
CA GLY A 177 -3.41 -16.10 -0.13
C GLY A 177 -3.02 -17.26 -1.05
N TRP A 178 -1.91 -17.11 -1.78
CA TRP A 178 -1.42 -18.14 -2.69
C TRP A 178 -0.99 -19.44 -2.02
N ALA A 179 -0.52 -19.38 -0.78
CA ALA A 179 -0.07 -20.57 -0.06
C ALA A 179 -1.26 -21.50 0.19
N ILE A 180 -2.38 -20.92 0.64
CA ILE A 180 -3.62 -21.67 0.87
C ILE A 180 -4.26 -22.11 -0.45
N ASP A 181 -4.18 -21.29 -1.51
CA ASP A 181 -4.67 -21.69 -2.84
C ASP A 181 -3.88 -22.88 -3.42
N ALA A 182 -2.57 -22.97 -3.15
CA ALA A 182 -1.76 -24.10 -3.55
C ALA A 182 -2.17 -25.39 -2.81
N LEU A 183 -2.41 -25.31 -1.49
CA LEU A 183 -2.97 -26.44 -0.74
C LEU A 183 -4.35 -26.83 -1.26
N ALA A 184 -5.24 -25.86 -1.50
CA ALA A 184 -6.58 -26.12 -2.03
C ALA A 184 -6.53 -26.85 -3.40
N LYS A 185 -5.57 -26.51 -4.25
CA LYS A 185 -5.35 -27.21 -5.53
C LYS A 185 -4.97 -28.68 -5.36
N VAL A 186 -4.17 -29.01 -4.33
CA VAL A 186 -3.79 -30.40 -4.02
C VAL A 186 -4.99 -31.16 -3.48
N LEU A 187 -5.73 -30.56 -2.55
CA LEU A 187 -6.94 -31.14 -1.99
C LEU A 187 -7.98 -31.43 -3.08
N ALA A 188 -8.09 -30.56 -4.09
CA ALA A 188 -8.98 -30.73 -5.22
C ALA A 188 -8.67 -31.93 -6.13
N ALA A 189 -7.52 -32.61 -5.96
CA ALA A 189 -7.22 -33.85 -6.68
C ALA A 189 -7.98 -35.07 -6.11
N ASP A 190 -8.47 -34.98 -4.87
CA ASP A 190 -9.26 -36.03 -4.23
C ASP A 190 -10.72 -35.97 -4.71
N SER A 191 -11.13 -36.98 -5.47
CA SER A 191 -12.50 -37.07 -5.98
C SER A 191 -13.55 -37.30 -4.89
N ALA A 192 -13.18 -37.94 -3.76
CA ALA A 192 -14.06 -38.13 -2.62
C ALA A 192 -14.37 -36.80 -1.94
N LEU A 193 -13.38 -35.90 -1.86
CA LEU A 193 -13.58 -34.52 -1.41
C LEU A 193 -14.39 -33.71 -2.43
N MET A 194 -13.97 -33.72 -3.71
CA MET A 194 -14.57 -32.90 -4.76
C MET A 194 -16.05 -33.17 -4.97
N ARG A 195 -16.52 -34.40 -4.73
CA ARG A 195 -17.95 -34.76 -4.73
C ARG A 195 -18.83 -33.80 -3.90
N TRP A 196 -18.27 -33.26 -2.81
CA TRP A 196 -18.96 -32.39 -1.87
C TRP A 196 -18.67 -30.91 -2.07
N ILE A 197 -17.81 -30.55 -3.03
CA ILE A 197 -17.53 -29.17 -3.38
C ILE A 197 -18.60 -28.68 -4.36
N PRO A 198 -19.32 -27.58 -4.09
CA PRO A 198 -20.34 -27.06 -4.99
C PRO A 198 -19.77 -26.54 -6.32
N PRO A 199 -20.35 -26.88 -7.49
CA PRO A 199 -20.07 -26.18 -8.74
C PRO A 199 -20.72 -24.79 -8.74
N ARG A 200 -20.14 -23.86 -9.52
CA ARG A 200 -20.66 -22.50 -9.67
C ARG A 200 -20.69 -22.04 -11.11
N ARG A 201 -21.73 -21.32 -11.51
CA ARG A 201 -21.89 -20.70 -12.82
C ARG A 201 -20.80 -19.64 -13.02
N VAL A 202 -20.23 -19.54 -14.22
CA VAL A 202 -19.26 -18.50 -14.57
C VAL A 202 -19.95 -17.13 -14.56
N SER A 203 -19.28 -16.08 -14.04
CA SER A 203 -19.95 -14.82 -13.65
C SER A 203 -20.58 -14.04 -14.79
N PHE A 204 -19.99 -14.13 -15.98
CA PHE A 204 -20.46 -13.46 -17.19
C PHE A 204 -21.28 -14.42 -18.09
N VAL A 205 -21.72 -15.57 -17.58
CA VAL A 205 -22.59 -16.51 -18.31
C VAL A 205 -24.03 -16.33 -17.86
N ARG A 206 -24.86 -15.79 -18.75
CA ARG A 206 -26.29 -15.59 -18.50
C ARG A 206 -27.06 -16.82 -18.95
N CYS A 207 -28.04 -17.24 -18.15
CA CYS A 207 -29.04 -18.24 -18.56
C CYS A 207 -30.43 -17.61 -18.40
N ALA A 208 -31.15 -17.48 -19.51
CA ALA A 208 -32.49 -16.90 -19.56
C ALA A 208 -33.25 -17.46 -20.78
N ASP A 209 -34.56 -17.64 -20.65
CA ASP A 209 -35.47 -18.00 -21.74
C ASP A 209 -35.05 -19.24 -22.55
N GLY A 210 -34.54 -20.27 -21.86
CA GLY A 210 -34.08 -21.51 -22.51
C GLY A 210 -32.77 -21.34 -23.30
N THR A 211 -32.06 -20.22 -23.12
CA THR A 211 -30.79 -19.95 -23.77
C THR A 211 -29.68 -19.65 -22.78
N VAL A 212 -28.44 -19.95 -23.18
CA VAL A 212 -27.22 -19.51 -22.51
C VAL A 212 -26.50 -18.52 -23.40
N GLN A 213 -26.20 -17.35 -22.83
CA GLN A 213 -25.48 -16.27 -23.48
C GLN A 213 -24.11 -16.11 -22.83
N VAL A 214 -23.10 -15.99 -23.69
CA VAL A 214 -21.71 -15.74 -23.30
C VAL A 214 -21.23 -14.55 -24.13
N PRO A 215 -20.66 -13.50 -23.52
CA PRO A 215 -20.21 -12.31 -24.25
C PRO A 215 -19.29 -12.67 -25.43
N GLY A 216 -19.56 -12.05 -26.58
CA GLY A 216 -18.84 -12.33 -27.83
C GLY A 216 -19.15 -13.67 -28.50
N ARG A 217 -20.18 -14.41 -28.06
CA ARG A 217 -20.63 -15.66 -28.69
C ARG A 217 -22.13 -15.64 -28.97
N PRO A 218 -22.59 -16.33 -30.03
CA PRO A 218 -24.03 -16.51 -30.27
C PRO A 218 -24.70 -17.23 -29.09
N ALA A 219 -25.94 -16.84 -28.79
CA ALA A 219 -26.79 -17.51 -27.81
C ALA A 219 -26.98 -18.98 -28.20
N ARG A 220 -26.96 -19.89 -27.22
CA ARG A 220 -27.12 -21.34 -27.43
C ARG A 220 -28.34 -21.84 -26.68
N GLN A 221 -29.13 -22.69 -27.32
CA GLN A 221 -30.23 -23.39 -26.68
C GLN A 221 -29.70 -24.35 -25.59
N ILE A 222 -30.41 -24.45 -24.48
CA ILE A 222 -30.13 -25.39 -23.40
C ILE A 222 -31.38 -26.23 -23.12
N GLY A 223 -31.22 -27.54 -22.95
CA GLY A 223 -32.34 -28.42 -22.61
C GLY A 223 -32.81 -28.18 -21.17
N ASP A 224 -34.06 -28.53 -20.89
CA ASP A 224 -34.68 -28.29 -19.57
C ASP A 224 -33.88 -28.90 -18.42
N ARG A 225 -33.35 -30.09 -18.64
CA ARG A 225 -32.51 -30.79 -17.65
C ARG A 225 -31.19 -30.08 -17.42
N GLU A 226 -30.46 -29.72 -18.46
CA GLU A 226 -29.19 -29.00 -18.30
C GLU A 226 -29.40 -27.62 -17.65
N ARG A 227 -30.51 -26.93 -17.99
CA ARG A 227 -30.91 -25.66 -17.38
C ARG A 227 -31.16 -25.83 -15.89
N ALA A 228 -31.95 -26.82 -15.48
CA ALA A 228 -32.27 -27.05 -14.08
C ALA A 228 -31.03 -27.33 -13.22
N VAL A 229 -30.02 -28.00 -13.78
CA VAL A 229 -28.72 -28.21 -13.13
C VAL A 229 -27.88 -26.92 -13.10
N LEU A 230 -27.81 -26.18 -14.23
CA LEU A 230 -27.07 -24.93 -14.32
C LEU A 230 -27.57 -23.89 -13.31
N GLU A 231 -28.88 -23.77 -13.12
CA GLU A 231 -29.52 -22.86 -12.15
C GLU A 231 -29.18 -23.18 -10.69
N ARG A 232 -28.79 -24.42 -10.38
CA ARG A 232 -28.36 -24.87 -9.04
C ARG A 232 -26.84 -24.87 -8.86
N CYS A 233 -26.08 -24.54 -9.90
CA CYS A 233 -24.63 -24.32 -9.80
C CYS A 233 -24.37 -22.91 -9.25
N ASP A 234 -24.69 -22.68 -7.98
CA ASP A 234 -24.57 -21.38 -7.30
C ASP A 234 -23.35 -21.28 -6.37
N GLY A 235 -22.58 -22.35 -6.24
CA GLY A 235 -21.44 -22.42 -5.32
C GLY A 235 -21.79 -22.78 -3.88
N THR A 236 -23.04 -23.09 -3.57
CA THR A 236 -23.51 -23.48 -2.22
C THR A 236 -24.06 -24.91 -2.16
N ARG A 237 -24.59 -25.43 -3.27
CA ARG A 237 -25.18 -26.78 -3.35
C ARG A 237 -24.19 -27.80 -3.93
N HIS A 238 -23.91 -28.87 -3.19
CA HIS A 238 -23.09 -29.99 -3.69
C HIS A 238 -23.89 -30.93 -4.60
N LEU A 239 -23.21 -31.70 -5.46
CA LEU A 239 -23.87 -32.53 -6.48
C LEU A 239 -24.91 -33.51 -5.92
N PRO A 240 -24.67 -34.22 -4.80
CA PRO A 240 -25.69 -35.07 -4.18
C PRO A 240 -26.97 -34.32 -3.77
N ALA A 241 -26.88 -33.06 -3.34
CA ALA A 241 -28.04 -32.26 -2.98
C ALA A 241 -28.81 -31.82 -4.23
N VAL A 242 -28.09 -31.39 -5.27
CA VAL A 242 -28.70 -31.05 -6.58
C VAL A 242 -29.44 -32.26 -7.18
N ALA A 243 -28.84 -33.45 -7.10
CA ALA A 243 -29.46 -34.70 -7.54
C ALA A 243 -30.75 -35.01 -6.77
N ALA A 244 -30.71 -34.90 -5.43
CA ALA A 244 -31.88 -35.10 -4.59
C ALA A 244 -32.99 -34.07 -4.86
N GLU A 245 -32.66 -32.79 -5.01
CA GLU A 245 -33.62 -31.72 -5.32
C GLU A 245 -34.31 -31.91 -6.68
N LEU A 246 -33.58 -32.42 -7.67
CA LEU A 246 -34.10 -32.63 -9.03
C LEU A 246 -34.73 -34.00 -9.24
N GLY A 247 -34.63 -34.91 -8.26
CA GLY A 247 -35.06 -36.30 -8.42
C GLY A 247 -34.28 -37.06 -9.51
N LEU A 248 -33.01 -36.69 -9.72
CA LEU A 248 -32.13 -37.28 -10.72
C LEU A 248 -31.06 -38.17 -10.06
N PRO A 249 -30.56 -39.20 -10.75
CA PRO A 249 -29.35 -39.90 -10.34
C PRO A 249 -28.14 -38.96 -10.23
N GLU A 250 -27.28 -39.17 -9.23
CA GLU A 250 -26.11 -38.31 -8.98
C GLU A 250 -25.09 -38.36 -10.11
N ASP A 251 -24.88 -39.53 -10.70
CA ASP A 251 -24.02 -39.74 -11.86
C ASP A 251 -24.51 -38.97 -13.09
N GLU A 252 -25.83 -38.89 -13.28
CA GLU A 252 -26.44 -38.07 -14.33
C GLU A 252 -26.20 -36.58 -14.10
N VAL A 253 -26.44 -36.06 -12.89
CA VAL A 253 -26.13 -34.65 -12.54
C VAL A 253 -24.64 -34.35 -12.72
N THR A 254 -23.77 -35.26 -12.29
CA THR A 254 -22.32 -35.13 -12.45
C THR A 254 -21.92 -35.04 -13.93
N GLN A 255 -22.53 -35.85 -14.77
CA GLN A 255 -22.26 -35.84 -16.22
C GLN A 255 -22.74 -34.54 -16.86
N VAL A 256 -23.91 -34.03 -16.46
CA VAL A 256 -24.41 -32.71 -16.90
C VAL A 256 -23.42 -31.60 -16.49
N VAL A 257 -22.98 -31.57 -15.23
CA VAL A 257 -22.01 -30.56 -14.77
C VAL A 257 -20.69 -30.63 -15.56
N ARG A 258 -20.18 -31.82 -15.87
CA ARG A 258 -18.98 -31.99 -16.72
C ARG A 258 -19.17 -31.44 -18.13
N ASP A 259 -20.33 -31.66 -18.73
CA ASP A 259 -20.67 -31.07 -20.02
C ASP A 259 -20.76 -29.54 -19.95
N LEU A 260 -21.40 -28.98 -18.92
CA LEU A 260 -21.46 -27.53 -18.68
C LEU A 260 -20.05 -26.91 -18.49
N ILE A 261 -19.14 -27.62 -17.82
CA ILE A 261 -17.73 -27.21 -17.69
C ILE A 261 -17.03 -27.21 -19.05
N SER A 262 -17.24 -28.23 -19.89
CA SER A 262 -16.63 -28.30 -21.23
C SER A 262 -17.03 -27.12 -22.12
N ARG A 263 -18.24 -26.58 -21.91
CA ARG A 263 -18.79 -25.39 -22.59
C ARG A 263 -18.34 -24.08 -21.96
N ARG A 264 -17.65 -24.13 -20.81
CA ARG A 264 -17.22 -23.01 -19.97
C ARG A 264 -18.40 -22.21 -19.38
N TRP A 265 -19.49 -22.88 -19.05
CA TRP A 265 -20.67 -22.26 -18.40
C TRP A 265 -20.63 -22.38 -16.88
N VAL A 266 -19.97 -23.43 -16.38
CA VAL A 266 -19.80 -23.75 -14.96
C VAL A 266 -18.33 -23.99 -14.69
N GLN A 267 -17.90 -23.70 -13.47
CA GLN A 267 -16.62 -24.14 -12.90
C GLN A 267 -16.87 -24.99 -11.66
N TRP A 268 -16.08 -26.05 -11.50
CA TRP A 268 -16.14 -26.95 -10.35
C TRP A 268 -14.74 -27.12 -9.79
N ARG A 269 -14.42 -26.31 -8.78
CA ARG A 269 -13.08 -26.16 -8.20
C ARG A 269 -13.22 -25.85 -6.72
N LEU A 270 -12.27 -26.35 -5.91
CA LEU A 270 -12.12 -25.91 -4.52
C LEU A 270 -11.46 -24.52 -4.51
N GLU A 271 -12.29 -23.47 -4.48
CA GLU A 271 -11.82 -22.08 -4.54
C GLU A 271 -12.03 -21.39 -3.20
N VAL A 272 -10.92 -20.97 -2.58
CA VAL A 272 -10.94 -20.26 -1.30
C VAL A 272 -11.35 -18.80 -1.51
N PRO A 273 -12.16 -18.17 -0.66
CA PRO A 273 -12.41 -16.74 -0.76
C PRO A 273 -11.15 -15.87 -0.60
N ALA A 274 -11.19 -14.71 -1.22
CA ALA A 274 -10.21 -13.65 -1.08
C ALA A 274 -10.34 -12.96 0.30
N ALA A 275 -9.67 -13.48 1.32
CA ALA A 275 -9.72 -12.92 2.68
C ALA A 275 -8.33 -12.74 3.32
N THR A 276 -8.28 -11.99 4.44
CA THR A 276 -7.09 -11.84 5.29
C THR A 276 -6.69 -13.16 5.96
N HIS A 277 -7.68 -13.99 6.31
CA HIS A 277 -7.52 -15.33 6.88
C HIS A 277 -7.97 -16.41 5.88
N PRO A 278 -7.22 -16.65 4.79
CA PRO A 278 -7.60 -17.64 3.78
C PRO A 278 -7.62 -19.07 4.35
N ASP A 279 -6.82 -19.35 5.39
CA ASP A 279 -6.82 -20.62 6.12
C ASP A 279 -8.15 -20.89 6.82
N ARG A 280 -8.72 -19.89 7.49
CA ARG A 280 -10.04 -20.00 8.13
C ARG A 280 -11.14 -20.21 7.09
N ALA A 281 -11.07 -19.48 5.98
CA ALA A 281 -12.03 -19.64 4.89
C ALA A 281 -11.95 -21.04 4.24
N LEU A 282 -10.76 -21.61 4.06
CA LEU A 282 -10.61 -22.99 3.59
C LEU A 282 -11.16 -23.99 4.61
N ARG A 283 -10.85 -23.81 5.90
CA ARG A 283 -11.38 -24.63 6.99
C ARG A 283 -12.91 -24.67 6.99
N GLU A 284 -13.56 -23.52 6.90
CA GLU A 284 -15.03 -23.42 6.83
C GLU A 284 -15.62 -24.13 5.60
N ILE A 285 -14.91 -24.14 4.46
CA ILE A 285 -15.35 -24.92 3.29
C ILE A 285 -15.26 -26.42 3.59
N LEU A 286 -14.13 -26.87 4.15
CA LEU A 286 -13.89 -28.28 4.47
C LEU A 286 -14.86 -28.80 5.55
N GLU A 287 -15.20 -27.99 6.54
CA GLU A 287 -16.13 -28.37 7.62
C GLU A 287 -17.56 -28.62 7.13
N ARG A 288 -17.97 -28.01 6.00
CA ARG A 288 -19.27 -28.26 5.36
C ARG A 288 -19.35 -29.61 4.63
N VAL A 289 -18.23 -30.29 4.42
CA VAL A 289 -18.19 -31.60 3.75
C VAL A 289 -18.84 -32.66 4.67
N PRO A 290 -19.95 -33.31 4.27
CA PRO A 290 -20.64 -34.28 5.14
C PRO A 290 -19.81 -35.53 5.41
N GLU A 291 -19.08 -36.01 4.39
CA GLU A 291 -18.29 -37.24 4.44
C GLU A 291 -17.10 -37.09 5.39
N GLN A 292 -17.14 -37.84 6.50
CA GLN A 292 -16.20 -37.68 7.60
C GLN A 292 -14.75 -37.95 7.18
N ALA A 293 -14.50 -39.05 6.47
CA ALA A 293 -13.14 -39.42 6.07
C ALA A 293 -12.49 -38.39 5.13
N ALA A 294 -13.25 -37.87 4.17
CA ALA A 294 -12.77 -36.84 3.24
C ALA A 294 -12.51 -35.51 3.95
N ARG A 295 -13.41 -35.12 4.87
CA ARG A 295 -13.28 -33.92 5.70
C ARG A 295 -12.04 -33.98 6.60
N GLU A 296 -11.89 -35.06 7.37
CA GLU A 296 -10.78 -35.22 8.32
C GLU A 296 -9.43 -35.24 7.61
N GLY A 297 -9.29 -35.99 6.51
CA GLY A 297 -8.04 -36.03 5.75
C GLY A 297 -7.65 -34.68 5.14
N ALA A 298 -8.62 -33.87 4.71
CA ALA A 298 -8.36 -32.52 4.20
C ALA A 298 -8.00 -31.54 5.33
N LEU A 299 -8.71 -31.60 6.46
CA LEU A 299 -8.44 -30.75 7.62
C LEU A 299 -7.08 -31.05 8.26
N GLU A 300 -6.65 -32.32 8.27
CA GLU A 300 -5.34 -32.70 8.80
C GLU A 300 -4.18 -32.05 8.00
N ARG A 301 -4.29 -32.02 6.67
CA ARG A 301 -3.30 -31.35 5.80
C ARG A 301 -3.26 -29.84 6.03
N LEU A 302 -4.41 -29.19 6.21
CA LEU A 302 -4.46 -27.77 6.59
C LEU A 302 -3.84 -27.54 7.97
N ALA A 303 -4.10 -28.41 8.93
CA ALA A 303 -3.58 -28.31 10.29
C ALA A 303 -2.05 -28.42 10.35
N VAL A 304 -1.40 -29.13 9.43
CA VAL A 304 0.07 -29.13 9.30
C VAL A 304 0.58 -27.71 9.06
N LEU A 305 0.04 -27.00 8.07
CA LEU A 305 0.46 -25.64 7.77
C LEU A 305 0.13 -24.69 8.94
N GLU A 306 -1.06 -24.79 9.52
CA GLU A 306 -1.47 -23.95 10.67
C GLU A 306 -0.51 -24.10 11.85
N ARG A 307 -0.09 -25.33 12.18
CA ARG A 307 0.94 -25.56 13.22
C ARG A 307 2.26 -24.89 12.88
N GLY A 308 2.69 -24.95 11.61
CA GLY A 308 3.90 -24.27 11.15
C GLY A 308 3.79 -22.74 11.29
N ARG A 309 2.66 -22.15 10.91
CA ARG A 309 2.39 -20.71 11.14
C ARG A 309 2.42 -20.37 12.63
N ASP A 310 1.81 -21.19 13.48
CA ASP A 310 1.77 -20.96 14.92
C ASP A 310 3.17 -21.08 15.55
N ALA A 311 4.03 -21.96 15.03
CA ALA A 311 5.45 -22.02 15.40
C ALA A 311 6.22 -20.76 14.98
N VAL A 312 5.96 -20.24 13.77
CA VAL A 312 6.51 -18.95 13.30
C VAL A 312 6.06 -17.80 14.21
N ARG A 313 4.78 -17.78 14.61
CA ARG A 313 4.23 -16.80 15.56
C ARG A 313 4.92 -16.90 16.92
N ALA A 314 5.11 -18.12 17.44
CA ALA A 314 5.75 -18.37 18.73
C ALA A 314 7.24 -18.00 18.77
N ALA A 315 7.95 -18.08 17.63
CA ALA A 315 9.35 -17.70 17.55
C ALA A 315 9.60 -16.20 17.82
N GLY A 316 8.59 -15.34 17.60
CA GLY A 316 8.64 -13.93 17.97
C GLY A 316 9.84 -13.18 17.36
N GLU A 317 10.73 -12.70 18.24
CA GLU A 317 11.94 -11.93 17.89
C GLU A 317 13.24 -12.75 17.95
N ASP A 318 13.16 -14.06 18.17
CA ASP A 318 14.32 -14.95 18.05
C ASP A 318 14.56 -15.27 16.57
N ALA A 319 15.57 -14.63 15.98
CA ALA A 319 15.91 -14.82 14.57
C ALA A 319 16.26 -16.27 14.19
N THR A 320 16.84 -17.04 15.11
CA THR A 320 17.22 -18.43 14.88
C THR A 320 15.99 -19.32 14.89
N ALA A 321 15.16 -19.22 15.94
CA ALA A 321 13.90 -19.95 16.03
C ALA A 321 12.96 -19.58 14.88
N LEU A 322 12.91 -18.31 14.50
CA LEU A 322 12.09 -17.80 13.41
C LEU A 322 12.54 -18.38 12.07
N THR A 323 13.84 -18.36 11.79
CA THR A 323 14.38 -18.95 10.55
C THR A 323 14.09 -20.45 10.50
N ALA A 324 14.29 -21.17 11.61
CA ALA A 324 14.00 -22.59 11.69
C ALA A 324 12.51 -22.90 11.47
N ALA A 325 11.61 -22.14 12.09
CA ALA A 325 10.16 -22.31 11.95
C ALA A 325 9.68 -22.01 10.52
N ILE A 326 10.19 -20.95 9.89
CA ILE A 326 9.88 -20.63 8.48
C ILE A 326 10.37 -21.77 7.58
N THR A 327 11.61 -22.23 7.73
CA THR A 327 12.15 -23.33 6.92
C THR A 327 11.39 -24.64 7.12
N ALA A 328 10.97 -24.95 8.35
CA ALA A 328 10.13 -26.13 8.62
C ALA A 328 8.77 -26.02 7.94
N LEU A 329 8.10 -24.86 8.04
CA LEU A 329 6.84 -24.60 7.33
C LEU A 329 7.00 -24.70 5.80
N GLU A 330 8.10 -24.18 5.26
CA GLU A 330 8.42 -24.29 3.84
C GLU A 330 8.62 -25.74 3.40
N ALA A 331 9.26 -26.57 4.23
CA ALA A 331 9.46 -27.99 3.97
C ALA A 331 8.14 -28.77 4.01
N ASP A 332 7.31 -28.54 5.02
CA ASP A 332 5.98 -29.15 5.14
C ASP A 332 5.08 -28.75 3.97
N PHE A 333 5.12 -27.48 3.57
CA PHE A 333 4.40 -26.99 2.40
C PHE A 333 4.86 -27.67 1.12
N ALA A 334 6.17 -27.78 0.89
CA ALA A 334 6.71 -28.44 -0.28
C ALA A 334 6.33 -29.92 -0.32
N ALA A 335 6.39 -30.62 0.83
CA ALA A 335 5.99 -32.02 0.95
C ALA A 335 4.49 -32.23 0.66
N LEU A 336 3.64 -31.28 1.06
CA LEU A 336 2.20 -31.34 0.82
C LEU A 336 1.82 -30.96 -0.62
N THR A 337 2.53 -30.01 -1.24
CA THR A 337 2.07 -29.36 -2.48
C THR A 337 2.91 -29.61 -3.72
N ASP A 338 4.08 -30.24 -3.57
CA ASP A 338 5.06 -30.43 -4.64
C ASP A 338 5.38 -29.11 -5.39
N SER A 339 5.37 -28.00 -4.64
CA SER A 339 5.53 -26.64 -5.15
C SER A 339 6.62 -25.89 -4.39
N GLU A 340 7.28 -24.92 -5.05
CA GLU A 340 8.24 -24.04 -4.37
C GLU A 340 7.56 -23.20 -3.28
N ALA A 341 8.18 -23.13 -2.10
CA ALA A 341 7.66 -22.43 -0.94
C ALA A 341 7.92 -20.90 -0.95
N GLN A 342 8.56 -20.39 -2.00
CA GLN A 342 8.78 -18.97 -2.20
C GLN A 342 8.53 -18.58 -3.65
N ARG A 343 7.78 -17.49 -3.86
CA ARG A 343 7.56 -16.96 -5.20
C ARG A 343 8.74 -16.14 -5.71
N ALA A 344 9.05 -16.32 -7.00
CA ALA A 344 10.04 -15.54 -7.71
C ALA A 344 9.67 -14.04 -7.70
N LYS A 345 10.69 -13.18 -7.57
CA LYS A 345 10.51 -11.73 -7.69
C LYS A 345 10.28 -11.37 -9.16
N GLY A 346 9.22 -10.64 -9.47
CA GLY A 346 8.92 -10.17 -10.82
C GLY A 346 7.85 -9.07 -10.82
N GLU A 347 7.71 -8.36 -11.93
CA GLU A 347 6.73 -7.28 -12.12
C GLU A 347 5.28 -7.76 -12.01
N ARG A 348 5.04 -9.07 -12.22
CA ARG A 348 3.72 -9.71 -12.10
C ARG A 348 3.49 -10.42 -10.77
N THR A 349 4.48 -10.43 -9.87
CA THR A 349 4.34 -11.07 -8.56
C THR A 349 3.88 -10.04 -7.54
N ALA A 350 2.71 -10.26 -6.93
CA ALA A 350 2.22 -9.45 -5.83
C ALA A 350 3.21 -9.44 -4.64
N PRO A 351 3.25 -8.35 -3.83
CA PRO A 351 3.93 -8.37 -2.53
C PRO A 351 3.46 -9.54 -1.65
N CYS A 352 4.27 -9.97 -0.67
CA CYS A 352 4.09 -11.21 0.13
C CYS A 352 4.52 -12.51 -0.59
N ARG A 353 5.81 -12.61 -0.93
CA ARG A 353 6.38 -13.77 -1.65
C ARG A 353 6.58 -15.04 -0.81
N GLY A 354 6.58 -14.92 0.52
CA GLY A 354 6.68 -16.07 1.44
C GLY A 354 5.31 -16.67 1.72
N LEU A 355 5.29 -17.85 2.37
CA LEU A 355 4.05 -18.53 2.77
C LEU A 355 3.25 -17.75 3.82
N VAL A 356 3.96 -17.05 4.70
CA VAL A 356 3.39 -16.24 5.78
C VAL A 356 3.99 -14.84 5.80
N TYR A 357 3.26 -13.91 6.40
CA TYR A 357 3.71 -12.55 6.70
C TYR A 357 3.23 -12.14 8.08
N SER A 358 3.86 -11.13 8.67
CA SER A 358 3.43 -10.57 9.95
C SER A 358 3.01 -9.11 9.79
N ASP A 359 1.94 -8.76 10.50
CA ASP A 359 1.56 -7.37 10.77
C ASP A 359 1.54 -7.16 12.29
N ALA A 360 1.93 -5.96 12.72
CA ALA A 360 2.02 -5.60 14.13
C ALA A 360 1.36 -4.25 14.41
N ARG A 361 0.89 -4.10 15.65
CA ARG A 361 0.35 -2.84 16.18
C ARG A 361 1.29 -2.29 17.24
N ARG A 362 1.73 -1.05 17.07
CA ARG A 362 2.53 -0.29 18.03
C ARG A 362 1.71 -0.03 19.30
N ALA A 363 2.37 0.02 20.46
CA ALA A 363 1.71 0.37 21.71
C ALA A 363 1.37 1.87 21.81
N ALA A 364 2.33 2.71 21.44
CA ALA A 364 2.14 4.16 21.45
C ALA A 364 0.98 4.62 20.54
N THR A 365 0.14 5.49 21.08
CA THR A 365 -0.97 6.18 20.40
C THR A 365 -0.79 7.69 20.47
N ALA A 366 -1.56 8.43 19.67
CA ALA A 366 -1.55 9.89 19.70
C ALA A 366 -2.97 10.46 19.72
N THR A 367 -3.16 11.54 20.47
CA THR A 367 -4.38 12.35 20.48
C THR A 367 -4.06 13.72 19.90
N THR A 368 -4.88 14.20 18.97
CA THR A 368 -4.68 15.50 18.32
C THR A 368 -5.80 16.48 18.63
N GLY A 369 -5.43 17.69 19.04
CA GLY A 369 -6.37 18.74 19.42
C GLY A 369 -6.76 19.67 18.28
N ALA A 370 -7.63 20.64 18.60
CA ALA A 370 -8.15 21.59 17.63
C ALA A 370 -7.08 22.51 17.02
N ALA A 371 -5.98 22.80 17.72
CA ALA A 371 -4.89 23.62 17.15
C ALA A 371 -4.20 22.94 15.96
N LEU A 372 -4.02 21.61 16.01
CA LEU A 372 -3.50 20.86 14.87
C LEU A 372 -4.49 20.88 13.69
N LEU A 373 -5.78 20.74 13.98
CA LEU A 373 -6.84 20.76 12.97
C LEU A 373 -6.88 22.11 12.23
N ASP A 374 -6.71 23.23 12.94
CA ASP A 374 -6.66 24.57 12.35
C ASP A 374 -5.50 24.69 11.35
N HIS A 375 -4.33 24.12 11.66
CA HIS A 375 -3.16 24.12 10.77
C HIS A 375 -3.33 23.25 9.51
N LEU A 376 -4.34 22.39 9.45
CA LEU A 376 -4.70 21.60 8.26
C LEU A 376 -5.50 22.40 7.23
N GLU A 377 -5.87 23.66 7.47
CA GLU A 377 -6.57 24.51 6.50
C GLU A 377 -6.01 24.41 5.05
N PRO A 378 -4.67 24.46 4.80
CA PRO A 378 -4.14 24.38 3.44
C PRO A 378 -4.42 23.07 2.72
N LEU A 379 -4.65 21.98 3.45
CA LEU A 379 -4.95 20.66 2.89
C LEU A 379 -6.23 20.72 2.04
N GLN A 380 -7.21 21.54 2.41
CA GLN A 380 -8.46 21.68 1.67
C GLN A 380 -8.26 22.12 0.21
N LEU A 381 -7.24 22.94 -0.05
CA LEU A 381 -6.90 23.37 -1.40
C LEU A 381 -6.41 22.20 -2.25
N CYS A 382 -5.57 21.33 -1.66
CA CYS A 382 -5.10 20.11 -2.30
C CYS A 382 -6.24 19.11 -2.53
N LEU A 383 -7.11 18.92 -1.55
CA LEU A 383 -8.26 18.01 -1.65
C LEU A 383 -9.24 18.46 -2.74
N THR A 384 -9.51 19.77 -2.84
CA THR A 384 -10.38 20.36 -3.88
C THR A 384 -9.82 20.10 -5.28
N ALA A 385 -8.53 20.33 -5.50
CA ALA A 385 -7.88 20.04 -6.78
C ALA A 385 -7.82 18.54 -7.11
N ALA A 386 -7.69 17.68 -6.10
CA ALA A 386 -7.75 16.23 -6.27
C ALA A 386 -9.16 15.73 -6.62
N ARG A 387 -10.21 16.32 -6.04
CA ARG A 387 -11.61 16.09 -6.44
C ARG A 387 -11.85 16.47 -7.90
N TRP A 388 -11.36 17.64 -8.32
CA TRP A 388 -11.41 18.05 -9.73
C TRP A 388 -10.72 17.01 -10.64
N MET A 389 -9.55 16.49 -10.26
CA MET A 389 -8.82 15.47 -11.03
C MET A 389 -9.64 14.17 -11.16
N THR A 390 -10.26 13.70 -10.08
CA THR A 390 -11.08 12.48 -10.12
C THR A 390 -12.36 12.68 -10.92
N ASN A 391 -13.01 13.84 -10.83
CA ASN A 391 -14.17 14.21 -11.64
C ASN A 391 -13.85 14.19 -13.14
N ARG A 392 -12.79 14.90 -13.57
CA ARG A 392 -12.38 14.94 -14.98
C ARG A 392 -12.03 13.56 -15.53
N PHE A 393 -11.35 12.74 -14.74
CA PHE A 393 -11.06 11.37 -15.15
C PHE A 393 -12.34 10.51 -15.26
N ALA A 394 -13.27 10.65 -14.31
CA ALA A 394 -14.55 9.96 -14.35
C ALA A 394 -15.39 10.35 -15.57
N GLU A 395 -15.46 11.63 -15.91
CA GLU A 395 -16.15 12.14 -17.10
C GLU A 395 -15.57 11.54 -18.40
N ALA A 396 -14.24 11.56 -18.53
CA ALA A 396 -13.57 11.01 -19.70
C ALA A 396 -13.81 9.51 -19.86
N VAL A 397 -13.75 8.74 -18.78
CA VAL A 397 -14.05 7.30 -18.82
C VAL A 397 -15.53 7.05 -19.09
N ARG A 398 -16.44 7.83 -18.48
CA ARG A 398 -17.89 7.71 -18.70
C ARG A 398 -18.24 7.86 -20.18
N ALA A 399 -17.64 8.84 -20.86
CA ALA A 399 -17.83 9.02 -22.31
C ALA A 399 -17.40 7.77 -23.10
N ARG A 400 -16.26 7.15 -22.74
CA ARG A 400 -15.80 5.90 -23.39
C ARG A 400 -16.74 4.72 -23.14
N LEU A 401 -17.22 4.56 -21.89
CA LEU A 401 -18.17 3.50 -21.55
C LEU A 401 -19.50 3.68 -22.29
N HIS A 402 -19.98 4.92 -22.44
CA HIS A 402 -21.20 5.24 -23.16
C HIS A 402 -21.10 4.88 -24.64
N THR A 403 -20.01 5.23 -25.32
CA THR A 403 -19.77 4.79 -26.72
C THR A 403 -19.77 3.26 -26.87
N VAL A 404 -19.22 2.53 -25.91
CA VAL A 404 -19.25 1.06 -25.94
C VAL A 404 -20.68 0.54 -25.71
N TYR A 405 -21.43 1.14 -24.79
CA TYR A 405 -22.82 0.80 -24.52
C TYR A 405 -23.70 1.00 -25.75
N GLU A 406 -23.65 2.17 -26.40
CA GLU A 406 -24.45 2.48 -27.60
C GLU A 406 -24.24 1.44 -28.71
N ARG A 407 -22.98 1.03 -28.91
CA ARG A 407 -22.63 -0.02 -29.89
C ARG A 407 -23.23 -1.37 -29.52
N LEU A 408 -23.24 -1.72 -28.24
CA LEU A 408 -23.77 -3.00 -27.75
C LEU A 408 -25.31 -3.03 -27.75
N SER A 409 -25.95 -1.88 -27.56
CA SER A 409 -27.41 -1.75 -27.54
C SER A 409 -28.04 -1.44 -28.90
N ALA A 410 -27.24 -1.27 -29.97
CA ALA A 410 -27.69 -0.78 -31.28
C ALA A 410 -28.87 -1.58 -31.88
N ASP A 411 -28.90 -2.90 -31.69
CA ASP A 411 -29.94 -3.79 -32.21
C ASP A 411 -31.13 -3.95 -31.23
N GLY A 412 -31.25 -3.09 -30.22
CA GLY A 412 -32.24 -3.20 -29.14
C GLY A 412 -31.92 -4.30 -28.12
N ALA A 413 -30.72 -4.88 -28.17
CA ALA A 413 -30.27 -5.89 -27.24
C ALA A 413 -30.04 -5.30 -25.85
N GLN A 414 -30.46 -6.03 -24.81
CA GLN A 414 -30.16 -5.69 -23.43
C GLN A 414 -28.68 -5.93 -23.14
N VAL A 415 -27.99 -4.92 -22.59
CA VAL A 415 -26.59 -5.02 -22.20
C VAL A 415 -26.49 -5.42 -20.73
N ASP A 416 -25.74 -6.48 -20.45
CA ASP A 416 -25.35 -6.84 -19.09
C ASP A 416 -23.95 -6.29 -18.75
N LEU A 417 -23.67 -6.16 -17.45
CA LEU A 417 -22.42 -5.62 -16.95
C LEU A 417 -21.21 -6.48 -17.36
N GLY A 418 -21.37 -7.80 -17.44
CA GLY A 418 -20.32 -8.72 -17.85
C GLY A 418 -19.89 -8.47 -19.30
N THR A 419 -20.86 -8.27 -20.20
CA THR A 419 -20.61 -7.90 -21.60
C THR A 419 -19.90 -6.54 -21.69
N LEU A 420 -20.41 -5.50 -21.01
CA LEU A 420 -19.78 -4.18 -21.03
C LEU A 420 -18.33 -4.22 -20.52
N TRP A 421 -18.09 -4.93 -19.41
CA TRP A 421 -16.76 -5.10 -18.83
C TRP A 421 -15.77 -5.74 -19.80
N LEU A 422 -16.15 -6.84 -20.47
CA LEU A 422 -15.27 -7.53 -21.41
C LEU A 422 -14.94 -6.68 -22.65
N HIS A 423 -15.87 -5.83 -23.10
CA HIS A 423 -15.66 -4.90 -24.21
C HIS A 423 -14.85 -3.65 -23.85
N THR A 424 -14.48 -3.48 -22.58
CA THR A 424 -13.72 -2.34 -22.05
C THR A 424 -12.37 -2.76 -21.46
N LEU A 425 -11.93 -4.00 -21.70
CA LEU A 425 -10.62 -4.47 -21.31
C LEU A 425 -9.50 -3.91 -22.23
N PRO A 426 -8.30 -3.56 -21.69
CA PRO A 426 -7.96 -3.58 -20.26
C PRO A 426 -8.72 -2.51 -19.47
N SER A 427 -9.31 -2.92 -18.35
CA SER A 427 -10.17 -2.07 -17.51
C SER A 427 -9.39 -0.86 -16.94
N PRO A 428 -10.03 0.31 -16.77
CA PRO A 428 -11.44 0.62 -17.06
C PRO A 428 -11.75 0.87 -18.54
N HIS A 429 -10.72 1.14 -19.35
CA HIS A 429 -10.77 1.28 -20.81
C HIS A 429 -9.33 1.24 -21.35
N PRO A 430 -9.07 0.74 -22.58
CA PRO A 430 -7.74 0.79 -23.21
C PRO A 430 -7.05 2.16 -23.10
N ASP A 431 -7.77 3.25 -23.38
CA ASP A 431 -7.24 4.63 -23.38
C ASP A 431 -7.03 5.23 -21.98
N ALA A 432 -7.35 4.52 -20.90
CA ALA A 432 -7.38 5.10 -19.55
C ALA A 432 -6.04 5.68 -19.09
N GLY A 433 -4.91 5.16 -19.61
CA GLY A 433 -3.57 5.71 -19.34
C GLY A 433 -3.40 7.12 -19.91
N ASP A 434 -3.69 7.29 -21.19
CA ASP A 434 -3.57 8.58 -21.88
C ASP A 434 -4.54 9.61 -21.30
N LEU A 435 -5.75 9.17 -20.93
CA LEU A 435 -6.75 10.03 -20.31
C LEU A 435 -6.25 10.62 -18.97
N ILE A 436 -5.69 9.78 -18.08
CA ILE A 436 -5.18 10.30 -16.80
C ILE A 436 -3.91 11.14 -16.97
N ASP A 437 -3.06 10.81 -17.94
CA ASP A 437 -1.87 11.61 -18.22
C ASP A 437 -2.24 13.02 -18.70
N ALA A 438 -3.28 13.15 -19.55
CA ALA A 438 -3.83 14.43 -19.98
C ALA A 438 -4.42 15.24 -18.81
N VAL A 439 -5.23 14.61 -17.95
CA VAL A 439 -5.80 15.27 -16.75
C VAL A 439 -4.69 15.70 -15.79
N GLN A 440 -3.64 14.89 -15.61
CA GLN A 440 -2.51 15.22 -14.74
C GLN A 440 -1.69 16.40 -15.29
N ALA A 441 -1.50 16.47 -16.62
CA ALA A 441 -0.84 17.62 -17.24
C ALA A 441 -1.66 18.91 -17.04
N GLU A 442 -2.98 18.83 -17.19
CA GLU A 442 -3.87 19.96 -16.94
C GLU A 442 -3.87 20.39 -15.46
N LEU A 443 -3.87 19.43 -14.52
CA LEU A 443 -3.72 19.69 -13.09
C LEU A 443 -2.45 20.52 -12.80
N ARG A 444 -1.30 20.13 -13.37
CA ARG A 444 -0.04 20.87 -13.22
C ARG A 444 -0.13 22.27 -13.81
N ALA A 445 -0.72 22.41 -15.00
CA ALA A 445 -0.88 23.70 -15.64
C ALA A 445 -1.78 24.65 -14.81
N ARG A 446 -2.87 24.14 -14.23
CA ARG A 446 -3.73 24.90 -13.30
C ARG A 446 -2.97 25.32 -12.06
N TRP A 447 -2.24 24.40 -11.41
CA TRP A 447 -1.42 24.73 -10.23
C TRP A 447 -0.31 25.74 -10.52
N ALA A 448 0.34 25.68 -11.67
CA ALA A 448 1.34 26.66 -12.08
C ALA A 448 0.75 28.09 -12.13
N ARG A 449 -0.48 28.23 -12.63
CA ARG A 449 -1.21 29.52 -12.65
C ARG A 449 -1.70 29.96 -11.27
N VAL A 450 -2.04 29.02 -10.39
CA VAL A 450 -2.47 29.35 -9.02
C VAL A 450 -1.29 29.88 -8.21
N LEU A 451 -0.15 29.18 -8.28
CA LEU A 451 1.01 29.42 -7.42
C LEU A 451 1.90 30.57 -7.90
N GLU A 452 2.02 30.79 -9.22
CA GLU A 452 2.84 31.87 -9.82
C GLU A 452 4.24 31.98 -9.18
N LEU A 453 4.94 30.85 -9.07
CA LEU A 453 6.20 30.78 -8.32
C LEU A 453 7.29 31.63 -9.00
N PRO A 454 8.03 32.46 -8.23
CA PRO A 454 9.20 33.16 -8.77
C PRO A 454 10.28 32.19 -9.27
N GLU A 455 11.05 32.60 -10.27
CA GLU A 455 12.20 31.81 -10.74
C GLU A 455 13.37 31.87 -9.74
N GLY A 456 14.11 30.77 -9.60
CA GLY A 456 15.36 30.70 -8.84
C GLY A 456 15.23 30.76 -7.31
N VAL A 457 14.01 30.83 -6.76
CA VAL A 457 13.79 30.80 -5.31
C VAL A 457 13.86 29.38 -4.77
N ARG A 458 14.34 29.25 -3.53
CA ARG A 458 14.45 27.95 -2.83
C ARG A 458 13.27 27.64 -1.92
N ARG A 459 12.65 28.68 -1.37
CA ARG A 459 11.53 28.56 -0.43
C ARG A 459 10.50 29.61 -0.77
N VAL A 460 9.25 29.18 -0.84
CA VAL A 460 8.09 30.01 -1.09
C VAL A 460 7.11 29.77 0.04
N ARG A 461 6.71 30.85 0.72
CA ARG A 461 5.66 30.83 1.75
C ARG A 461 4.54 31.75 1.32
N VAL A 462 3.33 31.21 1.26
CA VAL A 462 2.13 31.93 0.82
C VAL A 462 1.04 31.74 1.87
N ALA A 463 0.21 32.75 2.11
CA ALA A 463 -0.94 32.58 3.00
C ALA A 463 -2.01 31.73 2.33
N THR A 464 -2.67 30.82 3.07
CA THR A 464 -3.73 29.97 2.53
C THR A 464 -4.83 30.81 1.88
N ALA A 465 -5.25 31.89 2.56
CA ALA A 465 -6.31 32.79 2.12
C ALA A 465 -6.01 33.49 0.77
N GLU A 466 -4.73 33.73 0.44
CA GLU A 466 -4.33 34.35 -0.83
C GLU A 466 -4.57 33.43 -2.03
N LEU A 467 -4.44 32.11 -1.82
CA LEU A 467 -4.66 31.11 -2.88
C LEU A 467 -6.08 30.57 -2.90
N ALA A 468 -6.82 30.65 -1.80
CA ALA A 468 -8.14 30.02 -1.66
C ALA A 468 -9.10 30.41 -2.80
N GLU A 469 -9.19 31.69 -3.15
CA GLU A 469 -10.08 32.14 -4.23
C GLU A 469 -9.62 31.67 -5.62
N ARG A 470 -8.30 31.65 -5.86
CA ARG A 470 -7.74 31.16 -7.13
C ARG A 470 -7.99 29.67 -7.30
N VAL A 471 -7.77 28.90 -6.23
CA VAL A 471 -8.07 27.46 -6.19
C VAL A 471 -9.55 27.22 -6.41
N ARG A 472 -10.43 27.99 -5.76
CA ARG A 472 -11.88 27.87 -5.98
C ARG A 472 -12.23 28.08 -7.46
N ARG A 473 -11.75 29.17 -8.06
CA ARG A 473 -12.02 29.47 -9.47
C ARG A 473 -11.49 28.39 -10.43
N GLU A 474 -10.33 27.81 -10.15
CA GLU A 474 -9.70 26.82 -11.02
C GLU A 474 -10.19 25.39 -10.76
N PHE A 475 -10.73 25.05 -9.60
CA PHE A 475 -10.99 23.64 -9.22
C PHE A 475 -12.34 23.38 -8.55
N ASP A 476 -13.06 24.39 -8.09
CA ASP A 476 -14.27 24.13 -7.29
C ASP A 476 -15.45 23.66 -8.15
N GLU A 477 -15.88 22.45 -7.83
CA GLU A 477 -17.06 21.78 -8.35
C GLU A 477 -17.43 20.68 -7.34
N PRO A 478 -18.71 20.31 -7.21
CA PRO A 478 -19.11 19.21 -6.33
C PRO A 478 -18.50 17.87 -6.80
N GLY A 479 -18.35 16.92 -5.89
CA GLY A 479 -17.90 15.58 -6.22
C GLY A 479 -18.87 14.87 -7.16
N ALA A 480 -18.37 14.39 -8.31
CA ALA A 480 -19.14 13.74 -9.36
C ALA A 480 -18.45 12.47 -9.92
N GLY A 481 -17.40 12.00 -9.25
CA GLY A 481 -16.68 10.77 -9.57
C GLY A 481 -17.44 9.49 -9.23
N TRP A 482 -16.70 8.42 -8.96
CA TRP A 482 -17.27 7.14 -8.44
C TRP A 482 -17.28 7.14 -6.91
N SER A 483 -17.96 6.18 -6.29
CA SER A 483 -18.10 6.07 -4.83
C SER A 483 -16.79 6.26 -4.05
N LEU A 484 -15.69 5.63 -4.46
CA LEU A 484 -14.39 5.77 -3.77
C LEU A 484 -13.71 7.12 -4.02
N ALA A 485 -14.07 7.87 -5.06
CA ALA A 485 -13.49 9.18 -5.38
C ALA A 485 -13.74 10.23 -4.28
N ARG A 486 -14.76 10.01 -3.43
CA ARG A 486 -15.04 10.85 -2.26
C ARG A 486 -13.97 10.76 -1.18
N TYR A 487 -13.16 9.69 -1.17
CA TYR A 487 -12.10 9.49 -0.21
C TYR A 487 -10.76 9.99 -0.76
N ILE A 488 -10.07 10.77 0.06
CA ILE A 488 -8.67 11.09 -0.15
C ILE A 488 -7.92 10.81 1.16
N SER A 489 -6.83 10.07 1.08
CA SER A 489 -5.99 9.75 2.24
C SER A 489 -4.66 10.51 2.17
N PRO A 490 -4.56 11.69 2.80
CA PRO A 490 -3.31 12.42 2.92
C PRO A 490 -2.48 11.92 4.11
N ASP A 491 -1.18 11.88 3.87
CA ASP A 491 -0.16 11.63 4.88
C ASP A 491 0.40 12.97 5.35
N VAL A 492 0.32 13.26 6.65
CA VAL A 492 0.79 14.51 7.24
C VAL A 492 1.85 14.21 8.28
N LEU A 493 3.00 14.86 8.16
CA LEU A 493 4.05 14.81 9.16
C LEU A 493 4.02 16.09 9.99
N VAL A 494 4.27 15.96 11.28
CA VAL A 494 4.32 17.10 12.22
C VAL A 494 5.78 17.44 12.49
N VAL A 495 6.10 18.73 12.41
CA VAL A 495 7.41 19.30 12.73
C VAL A 495 7.25 20.16 13.98
N ALA A 496 7.92 19.78 15.05
CA ALA A 496 7.98 20.53 16.30
C ALA A 496 9.44 20.81 16.69
N ALA A 497 9.68 21.91 17.39
CA ALA A 497 10.99 22.22 17.94
C ALA A 497 11.34 21.31 19.13
N ASP A 498 10.34 21.05 19.97
CA ASP A 498 10.42 20.25 21.18
C ASP A 498 9.02 19.75 21.59
N GLU A 499 8.96 18.98 22.69
CA GLU A 499 7.72 18.42 23.25
C GLU A 499 6.75 19.50 23.72
N ASP A 500 7.27 20.64 24.20
CA ASP A 500 6.49 21.78 24.68
C ASP A 500 5.76 22.49 23.52
N ALA A 501 6.45 22.69 22.39
CA ALA A 501 5.87 23.22 21.16
C ALA A 501 4.82 22.27 20.58
N LEU A 502 5.10 20.95 20.60
CA LEU A 502 4.17 19.91 20.18
C LEU A 502 2.87 19.95 21.00
N ALA A 503 2.97 19.99 22.33
CA ALA A 503 1.83 19.98 23.23
C ALA A 503 0.96 21.23 23.06
N ARG A 504 1.56 22.41 22.86
CA ARG A 504 0.83 23.67 22.62
C ARG A 504 0.30 23.84 21.19
N GLY A 505 0.66 22.95 20.26
CA GLY A 505 0.28 23.09 18.84
C GLY A 505 1.04 24.16 18.07
N ASP A 506 2.20 24.61 18.57
CA ASP A 506 3.12 25.47 17.82
C ASP A 506 4.00 24.61 16.91
N VAL A 507 3.37 24.07 15.87
CA VAL A 507 3.97 23.12 14.93
C VAL A 507 3.86 23.63 13.51
N ASP A 508 4.75 23.13 12.65
CA ASP A 508 4.56 23.16 11.20
C ASP A 508 4.14 21.76 10.73
N LEU A 509 3.46 21.69 9.60
CA LEU A 509 3.00 20.45 8.99
C LEU A 509 3.71 20.21 7.66
N VAL A 510 3.79 18.96 7.24
CA VAL A 510 4.31 18.58 5.92
C VAL A 510 3.38 17.58 5.29
N LEU A 511 2.85 17.90 4.12
CA LEU A 511 2.14 16.93 3.28
C LEU A 511 3.17 15.96 2.70
N GLY A 512 3.06 14.68 3.07
CA GLY A 512 3.85 13.57 2.58
C GLY A 512 3.38 13.13 1.21
N GLU A 513 2.57 12.08 1.19
CA GLU A 513 1.86 11.57 0.02
C GLU A 513 0.36 11.84 0.15
N MET A 514 -0.36 11.78 -0.98
CA MET A 514 -1.80 11.91 -0.98
C MET A 514 -2.40 10.88 -1.93
N HIS A 515 -3.08 9.89 -1.35
CA HIS A 515 -3.71 8.81 -2.09
C HIS A 515 -5.14 9.19 -2.45
N CYS A 516 -5.38 9.44 -3.73
CA CYS A 516 -6.67 9.90 -4.23
C CYS A 516 -7.62 8.73 -4.52
N ALA A 517 -8.92 8.96 -4.31
CA ALA A 517 -9.99 8.00 -4.58
C ALA A 517 -9.84 6.65 -3.84
N LEU A 518 -9.33 6.69 -2.61
CA LEU A 518 -9.10 5.50 -1.80
C LEU A 518 -9.17 5.84 -0.32
N ASN A 519 -9.93 5.04 0.44
CA ASN A 519 -9.76 4.96 1.88
C ASN A 519 -8.63 3.97 2.18
N THR A 520 -7.44 4.49 2.49
CA THR A 520 -6.26 3.65 2.76
C THR A 520 -6.36 2.89 4.08
N MET A 521 -7.05 3.43 5.08
CA MET A 521 -7.30 2.75 6.35
C MET A 521 -8.29 1.59 6.22
N GLY A 522 -9.02 1.53 5.10
CA GLY A 522 -9.88 0.41 4.75
C GLY A 522 -9.13 -0.84 4.26
N ALA A 523 -7.81 -0.77 4.09
CA ALA A 523 -6.99 -1.93 3.75
C ALA A 523 -6.85 -2.90 4.94
N SER A 524 -6.81 -4.20 4.67
CA SER A 524 -6.74 -5.27 5.68
C SER A 524 -5.60 -5.09 6.68
N LEU A 525 -4.43 -4.61 6.25
CA LEU A 525 -3.30 -4.35 7.15
C LEU A 525 -3.60 -3.31 8.24
N PHE A 526 -4.54 -2.38 8.01
CA PHE A 526 -4.98 -1.43 9.02
C PHE A 526 -6.17 -2.01 9.79
N VAL A 527 -7.21 -2.44 9.08
CA VAL A 527 -8.47 -2.91 9.69
C VAL A 527 -8.24 -4.03 10.71
N HIS A 528 -7.39 -5.02 10.40
CA HIS A 528 -7.13 -6.13 11.30
C HIS A 528 -6.17 -5.81 12.44
N GLN A 529 -5.51 -4.65 12.37
CA GLN A 529 -4.65 -4.11 13.42
C GLN A 529 -5.36 -3.01 14.22
N HIS A 530 -6.64 -2.73 13.97
CA HIS A 530 -7.42 -1.82 14.79
C HIS A 530 -7.81 -2.50 16.12
N PRO A 531 -7.76 -1.82 17.28
CA PRO A 531 -8.28 -2.38 18.53
C PRO A 531 -9.78 -2.68 18.47
N ASP A 532 -10.54 -1.86 17.75
CA ASP A 532 -11.97 -2.05 17.54
C ASP A 532 -12.36 -1.86 16.05
N ARG A 533 -12.55 -2.95 15.32
CA ARG A 533 -12.91 -2.87 13.89
C ARG A 533 -14.26 -2.17 13.67
N ASP A 534 -15.18 -2.22 14.63
CA ASP A 534 -16.53 -1.73 14.45
C ASP A 534 -16.57 -0.20 14.37
N GLU A 535 -15.62 0.50 14.98
CA GLU A 535 -15.47 1.96 14.86
C GLU A 535 -15.16 2.36 13.40
N LEU A 536 -14.30 1.63 12.69
CA LEU A 536 -13.99 1.88 11.28
C LEU A 536 -15.19 1.56 10.36
N LEU A 537 -16.00 0.55 10.73
CA LEU A 537 -17.24 0.23 10.01
C LEU A 537 -18.33 1.29 10.27
N ALA A 538 -18.37 1.88 11.46
CA ALA A 538 -19.25 2.99 11.80
C ALA A 538 -18.92 4.23 10.96
N GLU A 539 -17.63 4.57 10.80
CA GLU A 539 -17.19 5.65 9.91
C GLU A 539 -17.60 5.39 8.46
N THR A 540 -17.37 4.17 7.97
CA THR A 540 -17.82 3.76 6.63
C THR A 540 -19.34 3.87 6.47
N THR A 541 -20.09 3.63 7.55
CA THR A 541 -21.56 3.74 7.56
C THR A 541 -22.03 5.18 7.56
N ARG A 542 -21.33 6.07 8.27
CA ARG A 542 -21.57 7.51 8.19
C ARG A 542 -21.31 8.04 6.79
N ASP A 543 -20.26 7.55 6.13
CA ASP A 543 -19.92 7.96 4.77
C ASP A 543 -20.88 7.40 3.72
N PHE A 544 -21.38 6.18 3.92
CA PHE A 544 -22.33 5.55 3.01
C PHE A 544 -23.56 5.09 3.78
N PRO A 545 -24.56 5.96 4.01
CA PRO A 545 -25.78 5.57 4.72
C PRO A 545 -26.50 4.39 4.04
N GLY A 546 -26.46 4.34 2.71
CA GLY A 546 -26.97 3.24 1.89
C GLY A 546 -25.96 2.11 1.62
N PRO A 547 -26.44 0.98 1.06
CA PRO A 547 -25.58 -0.11 0.61
C PRO A 547 -24.73 0.30 -0.59
N ARG A 548 -23.46 -0.12 -0.65
CA ARG A 548 -22.56 0.13 -1.80
C ARG A 548 -22.56 -1.04 -2.78
N LEU A 549 -22.16 -0.81 -4.03
CA LEU A 549 -21.77 -1.87 -4.97
C LEU A 549 -20.25 -2.05 -4.96
N LEU A 550 -19.78 -3.24 -4.60
CA LEU A 550 -18.36 -3.58 -4.47
C LEU A 550 -17.97 -4.64 -5.51
N PRO A 551 -17.03 -4.38 -6.42
CA PRO A 551 -16.58 -5.39 -7.36
C PRO A 551 -15.78 -6.49 -6.64
N MET A 552 -16.01 -7.74 -6.99
CA MET A 552 -15.13 -8.83 -6.57
C MET A 552 -13.76 -8.65 -7.20
N LEU A 553 -12.77 -8.52 -6.32
CA LEU A 553 -11.42 -8.20 -6.69
C LEU A 553 -10.63 -9.48 -6.95
N PRO A 554 -9.90 -9.56 -8.06
CA PRO A 554 -9.06 -10.72 -8.34
C PRO A 554 -8.06 -10.94 -7.22
N LYS A 555 -7.77 -12.22 -6.93
CA LYS A 555 -6.88 -12.53 -5.80
C LYS A 555 -5.48 -11.98 -6.03
N GLU A 556 -5.03 -12.12 -7.26
CA GLU A 556 -3.73 -11.70 -7.73
C GLU A 556 -3.92 -11.24 -9.18
N LEU A 557 -3.47 -10.03 -9.47
CA LEU A 557 -3.32 -9.52 -10.83
C LEU A 557 -1.91 -8.93 -10.93
N PRO A 558 -1.43 -8.55 -12.13
CA PRO A 558 -0.26 -7.65 -12.27
C PRO A 558 -0.41 -6.28 -11.56
N LEU A 559 -1.49 -6.08 -10.79
CA LEU A 559 -1.79 -4.92 -9.99
C LEU A 559 -1.12 -5.08 -8.62
N LYS A 560 -0.70 -3.97 -7.99
CA LYS A 560 0.02 -3.92 -6.71
C LYS A 560 -0.77 -4.46 -5.48
N TRP A 561 -1.79 -5.27 -5.66
CA TRP A 561 -2.62 -5.82 -4.60
C TRP A 561 -2.02 -7.07 -4.01
N SER A 562 -1.97 -7.10 -2.69
CA SER A 562 -1.61 -8.27 -1.88
C SER A 562 -2.74 -8.53 -0.88
N THR A 563 -2.70 -9.67 -0.19
CA THR A 563 -3.63 -9.96 0.92
C THR A 563 -3.71 -8.80 1.93
N ARG A 564 -2.61 -8.06 2.13
CA ARG A 564 -2.47 -6.94 3.07
C ARG A 564 -3.11 -5.62 2.61
N SER A 565 -3.29 -5.43 1.31
CA SER A 565 -3.79 -4.17 0.74
C SER A 565 -5.22 -4.28 0.22
N ARG A 566 -5.89 -5.41 0.46
CA ARG A 566 -7.29 -5.59 0.06
C ARG A 566 -8.23 -4.75 0.93
N PRO A 567 -9.28 -4.17 0.35
CA PRO A 567 -10.37 -3.57 1.12
C PRO A 567 -10.99 -4.60 2.07
N SER A 568 -11.19 -4.20 3.32
CA SER A 568 -11.70 -5.06 4.42
C SER A 568 -12.77 -4.38 5.28
N LEU A 569 -13.24 -3.20 4.86
CA LEU A 569 -14.37 -2.48 5.46
C LEU A 569 -15.64 -2.69 4.64
N ASP A 570 -16.01 -3.94 4.46
CA ASP A 570 -17.25 -4.36 3.81
C ASP A 570 -18.32 -4.64 4.86
N ARG A 571 -19.56 -4.25 4.56
CA ARG A 571 -20.69 -4.36 5.50
C ARG A 571 -21.70 -5.40 5.01
N PRO A 572 -22.51 -6.00 5.89
CA PRO A 572 -23.52 -6.98 5.50
C PRO A 572 -24.55 -6.46 4.48
N GLN A 573 -24.84 -5.15 4.49
CA GLN A 573 -25.77 -4.52 3.54
C GLN A 573 -25.15 -4.26 2.16
N ASP A 574 -23.83 -4.22 2.02
CA ASP A 574 -23.18 -3.93 0.73
C ASP A 574 -23.38 -5.08 -0.26
N HIS A 575 -23.59 -4.73 -1.53
CA HIS A 575 -23.70 -5.67 -2.64
C HIS A 575 -22.32 -5.99 -3.22
N TYR A 576 -22.09 -7.26 -3.54
CA TYR A 576 -20.91 -7.72 -4.26
C TYR A 576 -21.26 -8.13 -5.67
N VAL A 577 -20.46 -7.70 -6.64
CA VAL A 577 -20.61 -8.13 -8.04
C VAL A 577 -19.39 -8.88 -8.54
N ALA A 578 -19.60 -10.13 -8.96
CA ALA A 578 -18.58 -10.92 -9.63
C ALA A 578 -18.45 -10.48 -11.09
N LEU A 579 -17.35 -9.82 -11.44
CA LEU A 579 -17.09 -9.35 -12.82
C LEU A 579 -16.57 -10.50 -13.70
N VAL A 580 -15.29 -10.82 -13.54
CA VAL A 580 -14.61 -11.96 -14.20
C VAL A 580 -14.23 -13.01 -13.15
N ASP A 581 -13.56 -12.58 -12.10
CA ASP A 581 -13.16 -13.45 -11.00
C ASP A 581 -14.25 -13.53 -9.93
N GLN A 582 -14.53 -14.74 -9.45
CA GLN A 582 -15.45 -15.03 -8.35
C GLN A 582 -14.66 -15.33 -7.07
N THR A 583 -14.14 -14.27 -6.46
CA THR A 583 -13.24 -14.37 -5.31
C THR A 583 -13.93 -14.22 -3.97
N GLY A 584 -15.22 -13.91 -3.93
CA GLY A 584 -16.00 -13.84 -2.69
C GLY A 584 -16.42 -15.21 -2.15
N ASP A 585 -16.91 -15.23 -0.92
CA ASP A 585 -17.62 -16.38 -0.36
C ASP A 585 -19.01 -16.51 -1.02
N PRO A 586 -19.34 -17.65 -1.66
CA PRO A 586 -20.66 -17.87 -2.26
C PRO A 586 -21.82 -17.85 -1.25
N HIS A 587 -21.56 -18.04 0.05
CA HIS A 587 -22.58 -17.95 1.09
C HIS A 587 -22.83 -16.51 1.56
N ARG A 588 -22.02 -15.54 1.09
CA ARG A 588 -22.24 -14.13 1.42
C ARG A 588 -23.55 -13.66 0.77
N PRO A 589 -24.53 -13.17 1.53
CA PRO A 589 -25.74 -12.59 0.95
C PRO A 589 -25.39 -11.39 0.07
N ARG A 590 -26.33 -10.99 -0.81
CA ARG A 590 -26.18 -9.81 -1.68
C ARG A 590 -25.00 -9.90 -2.66
N THR A 591 -24.64 -11.12 -3.04
CA THR A 591 -23.69 -11.39 -4.11
C THR A 591 -24.44 -11.64 -5.42
N VAL A 592 -24.03 -10.97 -6.49
CA VAL A 592 -24.62 -11.10 -7.83
C VAL A 592 -23.54 -11.36 -8.88
N LEU A 593 -23.93 -12.02 -9.98
CA LEU A 593 -23.05 -12.24 -11.13
C LEU A 593 -23.22 -11.11 -12.13
N SER A 594 -22.13 -10.68 -12.77
CA SER A 594 -22.16 -9.59 -13.77
C SER A 594 -23.11 -9.86 -14.93
N ALA A 595 -23.34 -11.13 -15.30
CA ALA A 595 -24.32 -11.54 -16.31
C ALA A 595 -25.77 -11.22 -15.95
N ASP A 596 -26.10 -11.12 -14.66
CA ASP A 596 -27.46 -10.84 -14.19
C ASP A 596 -27.68 -9.35 -13.89
N VAL A 597 -26.62 -8.55 -13.93
CA VAL A 597 -26.68 -7.09 -13.70
C VAL A 597 -26.90 -6.40 -15.04
N ARG A 598 -28.03 -5.71 -15.17
CA ARG A 598 -28.37 -4.97 -16.38
C ARG A 598 -27.65 -3.63 -16.38
N VAL A 599 -27.22 -3.16 -17.54
CA VAL A 599 -26.76 -1.80 -17.73
C VAL A 599 -27.82 -1.03 -18.50
N GLU A 600 -28.28 0.08 -17.92
CA GLU A 600 -29.30 0.95 -18.50
C GLU A 600 -28.77 2.37 -18.62
N ASP A 601 -29.06 3.05 -19.73
CA ASP A 601 -28.90 4.50 -19.81
C ASP A 601 -30.11 5.18 -19.15
N ARG A 602 -29.86 5.86 -18.02
CA ARG A 602 -30.85 6.66 -17.31
C ARG A 602 -30.43 8.12 -17.35
N ALA A 603 -31.12 8.90 -18.20
CA ALA A 603 -30.85 10.33 -18.40
C ALA A 603 -29.37 10.65 -18.75
N GLY A 604 -28.75 9.84 -19.63
CA GLY A 604 -27.36 10.01 -20.07
C GLY A 604 -26.33 9.41 -19.09
N ARG A 605 -26.77 8.73 -18.03
CA ARG A 605 -25.90 8.04 -17.07
C ARG A 605 -26.14 6.54 -17.12
N LEU A 606 -25.08 5.82 -17.47
CA LEU A 606 -25.07 4.37 -17.39
C LEU A 606 -25.20 3.92 -15.93
N THR A 607 -26.21 3.09 -15.68
CA THR A 607 -26.62 2.60 -14.36
C THR A 607 -26.56 1.09 -14.36
N ALA A 608 -25.89 0.51 -13.36
CA ALA A 608 -25.91 -0.92 -13.08
C ALA A 608 -27.14 -1.27 -12.23
N VAL A 609 -28.05 -2.07 -12.77
CA VAL A 609 -29.32 -2.46 -12.13
C VAL A 609 -29.27 -3.92 -11.76
N LEU A 610 -29.28 -4.18 -10.45
CA LEU A 610 -29.22 -5.50 -9.86
C LEU A 610 -30.55 -6.26 -10.08
N PRO A 611 -30.57 -7.60 -9.91
CA PRO A 611 -31.78 -8.40 -10.05
C PRO A 611 -32.94 -8.02 -9.12
N ASP A 612 -32.63 -7.46 -7.94
CA ASP A 612 -33.63 -6.98 -6.97
C ASP A 612 -34.17 -5.58 -7.30
N GLY A 613 -33.69 -4.96 -8.39
CA GLY A 613 -34.07 -3.62 -8.82
C GLY A 613 -33.20 -2.49 -8.25
N THR A 614 -32.30 -2.79 -7.30
CA THR A 614 -31.35 -1.81 -6.77
C THR A 614 -30.46 -1.28 -7.89
N ALA A 615 -30.22 0.03 -7.92
CA ALA A 615 -29.50 0.70 -8.98
C ALA A 615 -28.27 1.45 -8.45
N TYR A 616 -27.17 1.38 -9.19
CA TYR A 616 -25.89 2.00 -8.88
C TYR A 616 -25.32 2.71 -10.12
N ASP A 617 -24.50 3.75 -9.94
CA ASP A 617 -23.69 4.26 -11.06
C ASP A 617 -22.78 3.15 -11.58
N VAL A 618 -22.71 2.95 -12.90
CA VAL A 618 -21.87 1.89 -13.47
C VAL A 618 -20.40 2.02 -13.05
N LEU A 619 -19.92 3.25 -12.79
CA LEU A 619 -18.54 3.46 -12.37
C LEU A 619 -18.20 2.81 -11.03
N ASP A 620 -19.19 2.48 -10.19
CA ASP A 620 -18.94 1.76 -8.93
C ASP A 620 -18.48 0.32 -9.17
N ALA A 621 -18.93 -0.32 -10.26
CA ALA A 621 -18.39 -1.60 -10.68
C ALA A 621 -16.93 -1.50 -11.20
N TYR A 622 -16.49 -0.30 -11.60
CA TYR A 622 -15.13 0.01 -12.06
C TYR A 622 -14.28 0.71 -11.00
N ALA A 623 -14.81 0.94 -9.79
CA ALA A 623 -14.25 1.84 -8.80
C ALA A 623 -12.76 1.58 -8.55
N ASN A 624 -12.38 0.31 -8.36
CA ASN A 624 -11.01 -0.02 -8.04
C ASN A 624 -10.05 0.10 -9.24
N THR A 625 -10.50 -0.13 -10.48
CA THR A 625 -9.63 0.03 -11.67
C THR A 625 -9.48 1.50 -12.03
N LEU A 626 -10.49 2.32 -11.75
CA LEU A 626 -10.40 3.78 -11.79
C LEU A 626 -9.42 4.31 -10.74
N THR A 627 -9.59 3.92 -9.47
CA THR A 627 -8.70 4.31 -8.36
C THR A 627 -7.24 4.00 -8.66
N GLN A 628 -6.93 2.83 -9.22
CA GLN A 628 -5.54 2.47 -9.57
C GLN A 628 -4.88 3.40 -10.59
N ARG A 629 -5.66 4.06 -11.46
CA ARG A 629 -5.10 5.01 -12.43
C ARG A 629 -4.78 6.35 -11.80
N VAL A 630 -5.54 6.77 -10.79
CA VAL A 630 -5.48 8.12 -10.21
C VAL A 630 -4.74 8.22 -8.87
N MET A 631 -4.65 7.13 -8.10
CA MET A 631 -4.31 7.12 -6.67
C MET A 631 -3.06 7.96 -6.33
N ASP A 632 -1.97 7.79 -7.07
CA ASP A 632 -0.69 8.46 -6.81
C ASP A 632 -0.38 9.54 -7.87
N ARG A 633 -1.41 10.09 -8.55
CA ARG A 633 -1.25 11.06 -9.66
C ARG A 633 -1.31 12.52 -9.23
N PHE A 634 -1.83 12.82 -8.04
CA PHE A 634 -1.88 14.20 -7.58
C PHE A 634 -0.48 14.80 -7.44
N THR A 635 -0.28 15.98 -8.02
CA THR A 635 0.90 16.80 -7.78
C THR A 635 0.59 18.26 -8.07
N LEU A 636 1.06 19.14 -7.20
CA LEU A 636 1.14 20.59 -7.43
C LEU A 636 2.57 21.04 -7.76
N ARG A 637 3.54 20.12 -7.69
CA ARG A 637 4.95 20.45 -7.91
C ARG A 637 5.17 20.92 -9.35
N PRO A 638 5.88 22.04 -9.55
CA PRO A 638 6.37 22.43 -10.87
C PRO A 638 7.30 21.38 -11.47
N GLU A 639 7.52 21.47 -12.77
CA GLU A 639 8.57 20.74 -13.46
C GLU A 639 9.86 21.58 -13.46
N GLY A 640 11.02 20.93 -13.37
CA GLY A 640 12.31 21.63 -13.35
C GLY A 640 13.46 20.81 -12.76
N GLU A 641 14.69 21.30 -12.94
CA GLU A 641 15.88 20.72 -12.33
C GLU A 641 15.95 20.96 -10.82
N HIS A 642 15.37 22.06 -10.37
CA HIS A 642 15.18 22.40 -8.97
C HIS A 642 13.77 22.94 -8.78
N THR A 643 13.14 22.54 -7.69
CA THR A 643 11.80 23.00 -7.31
C THR A 643 11.84 23.45 -5.85
N PRO A 644 11.30 24.65 -5.53
CA PRO A 644 11.36 25.21 -4.18
C PRO A 644 10.56 24.37 -3.18
N ARG A 645 10.89 24.54 -1.90
CA ARG A 645 9.95 24.21 -0.82
C ARG A 645 8.75 25.16 -0.92
N ILE A 646 7.55 24.62 -1.00
CA ILE A 646 6.29 25.39 -1.06
C ILE A 646 5.55 25.18 0.26
N THR A 647 5.35 26.26 1.00
CA THR A 647 4.63 26.29 2.27
C THR A 647 3.40 27.18 2.16
N LEU A 648 2.24 26.62 2.45
CA LEU A 648 0.96 27.33 2.51
C LEU A 648 0.56 27.44 3.98
N GLY A 649 0.40 28.65 4.51
CA GLY A 649 0.16 28.84 5.95
C GLY A 649 1.29 28.21 6.78
N ARG A 650 0.98 27.17 7.56
CA ARG A 650 1.95 26.34 8.32
C ARG A 650 2.20 24.95 7.73
N MET A 651 1.64 24.65 6.55
CA MET A 651 1.81 23.36 5.88
C MET A 651 2.75 23.45 4.69
N THR A 652 3.85 22.71 4.73
CA THR A 652 4.70 22.47 3.57
C THR A 652 4.03 21.44 2.65
N VAL A 653 3.52 21.89 1.50
CA VAL A 653 2.80 21.05 0.53
C VAL A 653 3.71 20.47 -0.55
N ALA A 654 4.92 21.01 -0.70
CA ALA A 654 5.99 20.43 -1.49
C ALA A 654 7.35 20.67 -0.82
N ARG A 655 8.12 19.60 -0.64
CA ARG A 655 9.51 19.65 -0.18
C ARG A 655 10.44 20.10 -1.30
N GLU A 656 11.48 20.85 -0.95
CA GLU A 656 12.55 21.23 -1.88
C GLU A 656 13.13 19.96 -2.55
N THR A 657 13.23 19.98 -3.86
CA THR A 657 13.61 18.81 -4.66
C THR A 657 14.52 19.21 -5.80
N TRP A 658 15.58 18.42 -6.02
CA TRP A 658 16.55 18.55 -7.10
C TRP A 658 16.51 17.32 -8.00
N GLN A 659 16.74 17.53 -9.29
CA GLN A 659 17.00 16.50 -10.28
C GLN A 659 18.45 16.69 -10.72
N LEU A 660 19.40 15.93 -10.18
CA LEU A 660 20.82 16.15 -10.44
C LEU A 660 21.36 15.12 -11.43
N PRO A 661 22.08 15.51 -12.49
CA PRO A 661 22.72 14.56 -13.40
C PRO A 661 23.69 13.65 -12.63
N VAL A 662 23.66 12.36 -12.91
CA VAL A 662 24.56 11.40 -12.23
C VAL A 662 26.04 11.69 -12.55
N SER A 663 26.30 12.27 -13.73
CA SER A 663 27.63 12.74 -14.16
C SER A 663 28.21 13.83 -13.27
N GLU A 664 27.38 14.57 -12.54
CA GLU A 664 27.84 15.62 -11.62
C GLU A 664 28.21 15.11 -10.24
N VAL A 665 28.00 13.82 -9.94
CA VAL A 665 28.38 13.19 -8.66
C VAL A 665 29.88 12.83 -8.69
N ASP A 666 30.72 13.85 -8.78
CA ASP A 666 32.18 13.76 -9.00
C ASP A 666 32.95 12.97 -7.92
N PHE A 667 32.46 12.93 -6.69
CA PHE A 667 33.04 12.14 -5.61
C PHE A 667 32.82 10.62 -5.77
N ALA A 668 31.92 10.20 -6.67
CA ALA A 668 31.52 8.80 -6.76
C ALA A 668 32.69 7.87 -7.12
N ASP A 669 33.66 8.33 -7.91
CA ASP A 669 34.80 7.52 -8.36
C ASP A 669 36.06 7.68 -7.49
N GLU A 670 35.97 8.43 -6.38
CA GLU A 670 37.08 8.59 -5.44
C GLU A 670 37.51 7.26 -4.81
N LYS A 671 38.82 7.00 -4.88
CA LYS A 671 39.44 5.75 -4.44
C LYS A 671 39.50 5.62 -2.92
N THR A 672 39.83 6.72 -2.23
CA THR A 672 39.95 6.73 -0.77
C THR A 672 38.64 7.20 -0.12
N GLU A 673 38.30 6.65 1.04
CA GLU A 673 37.11 7.09 1.81
C GLU A 673 37.23 8.55 2.25
N ALA A 674 38.43 9.01 2.60
CA ALA A 674 38.68 10.40 2.99
C ALA A 674 38.43 11.39 1.84
N ALA A 675 38.98 11.13 0.64
CA ALA A 675 38.77 12.03 -0.50
C ALA A 675 37.30 12.01 -0.95
N ARG A 676 36.68 10.82 -0.92
CA ARG A 676 35.24 10.69 -1.19
C ARG A 676 34.40 11.53 -0.23
N PHE A 677 34.70 11.49 1.07
CA PHE A 677 33.96 12.23 2.08
C PHE A 677 34.08 13.74 1.85
N VAL A 678 35.30 14.27 1.72
CA VAL A 678 35.54 15.70 1.42
C VAL A 678 34.86 16.14 0.13
N LYS A 679 34.99 15.39 -0.97
CA LYS A 679 34.37 15.77 -2.25
C LYS A 679 32.85 15.65 -2.22
N ALA A 680 32.28 14.69 -1.48
CA ALA A 680 30.85 14.62 -1.27
C ALA A 680 30.31 15.87 -0.53
N ARG A 681 31.08 16.40 0.43
CA ARG A 681 30.78 17.67 1.10
C ARG A 681 30.85 18.87 0.14
N HIS A 682 31.82 18.89 -0.77
CA HIS A 682 31.88 19.90 -1.83
C HIS A 682 30.65 19.84 -2.73
N TRP A 683 30.28 18.62 -3.16
CA TRP A 683 29.11 18.38 -3.99
C TRP A 683 27.81 18.85 -3.31
N GLN A 684 27.63 18.50 -2.04
CA GLN A 684 26.50 18.96 -1.23
C GLN A 684 26.41 20.49 -1.19
N ARG A 685 27.52 21.18 -0.91
CA ARG A 685 27.57 22.65 -0.85
C ARG A 685 27.32 23.31 -2.19
N ARG A 686 27.92 22.76 -3.26
CA ARG A 686 27.76 23.25 -4.63
C ARG A 686 26.29 23.28 -5.06
N HIS A 687 25.51 22.29 -4.62
CA HIS A 687 24.08 22.18 -4.88
C HIS A 687 23.20 22.69 -3.73
N GLU A 688 23.83 23.25 -2.70
CA GLU A 688 23.21 23.75 -1.47
C GLU A 688 22.22 22.77 -0.80
N LEU A 689 22.54 21.48 -0.85
CA LEU A 689 21.70 20.42 -0.31
C LEU A 689 21.70 20.44 1.24
N PRO A 690 20.56 20.21 1.90
CA PRO A 690 20.54 20.06 3.35
C PRO A 690 21.31 18.79 3.78
N ARG A 691 21.67 18.72 5.06
CA ARG A 691 22.40 17.56 5.62
C ARG A 691 21.66 16.23 5.40
N PHE A 692 20.34 16.24 5.56
CA PHE A 692 19.50 15.06 5.44
C PHE A 692 18.67 15.11 4.16
N VAL A 693 18.82 14.10 3.31
CA VAL A 693 18.06 13.97 2.07
C VAL A 693 17.57 12.55 1.84
N PHE A 694 16.50 12.42 1.07
CA PHE A 694 16.12 11.18 0.42
C PHE A 694 16.52 11.22 -1.05
N VAL A 695 17.16 10.15 -1.53
CA VAL A 695 17.61 10.00 -2.92
C VAL A 695 16.84 8.87 -3.60
N VAL A 696 16.27 9.13 -4.77
CA VAL A 696 15.66 8.13 -5.66
C VAL A 696 16.52 7.99 -6.91
N SER A 697 16.85 6.74 -7.26
CA SER A 697 17.59 6.39 -8.47
C SER A 697 16.70 5.57 -9.41
N PRO A 698 16.76 5.77 -10.74
CA PRO A 698 16.05 4.93 -11.70
C PRO A 698 16.36 3.42 -11.58
N THR A 699 17.53 3.07 -11.02
CA THR A 699 17.94 1.68 -10.77
C THR A 699 17.51 1.16 -9.40
N GLU A 700 17.05 2.04 -8.52
CA GLU A 700 16.60 1.74 -7.16
C GLU A 700 15.40 2.63 -6.82
N PRO A 701 14.17 2.22 -7.22
CA PRO A 701 13.02 3.10 -7.24
C PRO A 701 12.50 3.48 -5.84
N ARG A 702 12.92 2.78 -4.78
CA ARG A 702 12.58 3.18 -3.40
C ARG A 702 13.58 4.24 -2.92
N PRO A 703 13.11 5.42 -2.46
CA PRO A 703 14.00 6.44 -1.92
C PRO A 703 14.87 5.87 -0.81
N PHE A 704 16.14 6.28 -0.67
CA PHE A 704 16.98 5.95 0.48
C PHE A 704 17.52 7.23 1.12
N TYR A 705 17.67 7.19 2.44
CA TYR A 705 18.20 8.25 3.28
C TYR A 705 19.71 8.40 3.09
N VAL A 706 20.16 9.65 3.09
CA VAL A 706 21.56 10.05 3.10
C VAL A 706 21.74 11.14 4.15
N ASP A 707 22.73 10.94 5.02
CA ASP A 707 23.31 11.97 5.90
C ASP A 707 24.66 12.38 5.32
N PHE A 708 24.81 13.66 4.94
CA PHE A 708 26.08 14.18 4.41
C PHE A 708 27.19 14.29 5.45
N ASP A 709 26.90 14.10 6.74
CA ASP A 709 27.90 14.02 7.80
C ASP A 709 28.33 12.56 8.08
N SER A 710 27.75 11.58 7.38
CA SER A 710 28.04 10.15 7.54
C SER A 710 28.86 9.56 6.38
N PRO A 711 30.14 9.19 6.59
CA PRO A 711 30.96 8.58 5.55
C PRO A 711 30.39 7.27 4.96
N VAL A 712 29.71 6.46 5.78
CA VAL A 712 29.12 5.18 5.33
C VAL A 712 27.92 5.43 4.40
N TYR A 713 27.05 6.39 4.71
CA TYR A 713 25.93 6.73 3.84
C TYR A 713 26.37 7.39 2.53
N LEU A 714 27.43 8.19 2.55
CA LEU A 714 28.02 8.76 1.33
C LEU A 714 28.70 7.70 0.45
N THR A 715 29.26 6.65 1.05
CA THR A 715 29.77 5.48 0.30
C THR A 715 28.63 4.71 -0.37
N ILE A 716 27.48 4.55 0.30
CA ILE A 716 26.28 3.95 -0.30
C ILE A 716 25.77 4.80 -1.47
N LEU A 717 25.67 6.12 -1.30
CA LEU A 717 25.29 7.06 -2.37
C LEU A 717 26.24 6.96 -3.56
N ALA A 718 27.56 6.96 -3.32
CA ALA A 718 28.56 6.81 -4.37
C ALA A 718 28.38 5.49 -5.15
N LYS A 719 28.11 4.38 -4.47
CA LYS A 719 27.83 3.08 -5.13
C LYS A 719 26.57 3.13 -5.98
N ALA A 720 25.50 3.75 -5.47
CA ALA A 720 24.25 3.92 -6.20
C ALA A 720 24.47 4.78 -7.47
N ALA A 721 25.19 5.90 -7.36
CA ALA A 721 25.55 6.77 -8.47
C ALA A 721 26.39 6.04 -9.52
N ARG A 722 27.47 5.34 -9.12
CA ARG A 722 28.31 4.56 -10.07
C ARG A 722 27.53 3.47 -10.80
N ARG A 723 26.59 2.82 -10.14
CA ARG A 723 25.72 1.79 -10.76
C ARG A 723 24.76 2.41 -11.76
N LEU A 724 24.19 3.57 -11.42
CA LEU A 724 23.31 4.32 -12.32
C LEU A 724 24.07 4.81 -13.55
N ALA A 725 25.21 5.49 -13.37
CA ALA A 725 26.04 6.02 -14.45
C ALA A 725 26.52 4.92 -15.41
N ARG A 726 26.86 3.73 -14.90
CA ARG A 726 27.20 2.56 -15.74
C ARG A 726 26.05 2.06 -16.61
N LYS A 727 24.80 2.22 -16.16
CA LYS A 727 23.62 1.82 -16.92
C LYS A 727 23.19 2.91 -17.90
N ASP A 728 23.23 4.16 -17.46
CA ASP A 728 22.86 5.34 -18.23
C ASP A 728 23.61 6.58 -17.67
N PRO A 729 24.66 7.06 -18.36
CA PRO A 729 25.41 8.25 -17.96
C PRO A 729 24.59 9.55 -17.97
N GLY A 730 23.50 9.60 -18.75
CA GLY A 730 22.58 10.73 -18.83
C GLY A 730 21.47 10.70 -17.79
N ALA A 731 21.39 9.64 -16.98
CA ALA A 731 20.36 9.52 -15.96
C ALA A 731 20.54 10.56 -14.84
N ARG A 732 19.43 10.87 -14.18
CA ARG A 732 19.36 11.83 -13.08
C ARG A 732 19.00 11.14 -11.76
N LEU A 733 19.52 11.67 -10.67
CA LEU A 733 19.12 11.35 -9.31
C LEU A 733 18.09 12.38 -8.85
N LYS A 734 16.96 11.91 -8.35
CA LYS A 734 16.01 12.79 -7.66
C LYS A 734 16.41 12.87 -6.19
N VAL A 735 16.73 14.06 -5.72
CA VAL A 735 17.08 14.34 -4.32
C VAL A 735 15.96 15.20 -3.74
N SER A 736 15.40 14.81 -2.60
CA SER A 736 14.44 15.62 -1.86
C SER A 736 14.97 15.83 -0.44
N GLU A 737 14.76 17.01 0.12
CA GLU A 737 15.09 17.24 1.53
C GLU A 737 14.31 16.29 2.45
N MET A 738 14.95 15.87 3.55
CA MET A 738 14.25 15.17 4.63
C MET A 738 13.64 16.20 5.58
N LEU A 739 12.30 16.20 5.66
CA LEU A 739 11.54 17.06 6.56
C LEU A 739 10.30 16.29 7.05
N PRO A 740 10.09 16.08 8.36
CA PRO A 740 10.96 16.47 9.48
C PRO A 740 12.35 15.80 9.43
N THR A 741 13.35 16.40 10.09
CA THR A 741 14.65 15.76 10.31
C THR A 741 14.56 14.72 11.43
N PRO A 742 15.52 13.78 11.57
CA PRO A 742 15.49 12.79 12.65
C PRO A 742 15.41 13.41 14.05
N GLU A 743 16.00 14.59 14.25
CA GLU A 743 15.98 15.33 15.51
C GLU A 743 14.60 15.91 15.86
N GLN A 744 13.74 16.10 14.85
CA GLN A 744 12.39 16.63 14.99
C GLN A 744 11.35 15.51 15.19
N ALA A 745 11.79 14.27 15.36
CA ALA A 745 10.94 13.14 15.72
C ALA A 745 10.33 13.34 17.12
N TRP A 746 9.02 13.15 17.23
CA TRP A 746 8.25 13.40 18.46
C TRP A 746 7.49 12.19 18.98
N LEU A 747 7.29 11.15 18.16
CA LEU A 747 6.61 9.94 18.62
C LEU A 747 7.54 9.16 19.55
N THR A 748 7.15 9.01 20.80
CA THR A 748 7.93 8.30 21.83
C THR A 748 7.33 6.94 22.20
N ASP A 749 8.19 6.00 22.57
CA ASP A 749 7.79 4.79 23.32
C ASP A 749 8.00 4.96 24.83
N ASP A 750 7.74 3.91 25.60
CA ASP A 750 7.85 3.87 27.06
C ASP A 750 9.30 3.96 27.56
N GLU A 751 10.28 3.72 26.68
CA GLU A 751 11.71 3.94 26.95
C GLU A 751 12.16 5.37 26.63
N GLY A 752 11.27 6.23 26.11
CA GLY A 752 11.59 7.60 25.69
C GLY A 752 12.32 7.69 24.34
N SER A 753 12.43 6.58 23.60
CA SER A 753 13.02 6.57 22.27
C SER A 753 12.12 7.29 21.27
N ARG A 754 12.71 8.11 20.38
CA ARG A 754 11.97 8.91 19.41
C ARG A 754 11.96 8.27 18.02
N TYR A 755 10.80 8.30 17.37
CA TYR A 755 10.55 7.69 16.08
C TYR A 755 10.08 8.73 15.06
N THR A 756 10.51 8.61 13.80
CA THR A 756 9.83 9.35 12.73
C THR A 756 8.37 8.89 12.67
N SER A 757 7.47 9.82 12.36
CA SER A 757 6.04 9.52 12.37
C SER A 757 5.31 10.24 11.25
N GLU A 758 4.15 9.71 10.91
CA GLU A 758 3.26 10.23 9.88
C GLU A 758 1.81 9.92 10.27
N LEU A 759 0.97 10.94 10.22
CA LEU A 759 -0.46 10.88 10.47
C LEU A 759 -1.16 10.67 9.14
N ARG A 760 -1.70 9.48 8.93
CA ARG A 760 -2.47 9.14 7.73
C ARG A 760 -3.95 9.31 8.01
N PHE A 761 -4.53 10.35 7.41
CA PHE A 761 -5.94 10.68 7.54
C PHE A 761 -6.78 9.99 6.45
N VAL A 762 -8.10 9.98 6.67
CA VAL A 762 -9.10 9.76 5.63
C VAL A 762 -9.97 11.01 5.60
N ALA A 763 -9.86 11.78 4.51
CA ALA A 763 -10.72 12.90 4.21
C ALA A 763 -11.87 12.44 3.32
N VAL A 764 -13.07 12.87 3.67
CA VAL A 764 -14.33 12.55 3.00
C VAL A 764 -14.91 13.83 2.43
N ASP A 765 -15.17 13.81 1.12
CA ASP A 765 -15.83 14.90 0.43
C ASP A 765 -17.30 15.00 0.87
N MET A 766 -17.67 16.14 1.43
CA MET A 766 -19.02 16.43 1.90
C MET A 766 -19.90 17.07 0.81
N THR A 767 -19.34 17.36 -0.37
CA THR A 767 -20.08 17.95 -1.49
C THR A 767 -20.76 16.91 -2.38
N VAL A 768 -20.48 15.62 -2.18
CA VAL A 768 -21.14 14.52 -2.90
C VAL A 768 -22.59 14.46 -2.46
N ALA A 769 -23.51 14.77 -3.37
CA ALA A 769 -24.93 14.56 -3.14
C ALA A 769 -25.24 13.05 -3.21
N ASP A 770 -25.92 12.51 -2.21
CA ASP A 770 -26.40 11.13 -2.25
C ASP A 770 -27.42 11.00 -3.40
N ALA A 771 -27.21 10.03 -4.29
CA ALA A 771 -28.07 9.76 -5.44
C ALA A 771 -29.50 9.29 -5.07
N GLY A 772 -29.89 9.37 -3.79
CA GLY A 772 -31.20 8.99 -3.26
C GLY A 772 -32.19 10.15 -3.09
N GLU A 773 -31.81 11.40 -3.36
CA GLU A 773 -32.69 12.58 -3.30
C GLU A 773 -32.98 13.23 -4.66
N GLN A 774 -32.92 12.48 -5.77
CA GLN A 774 -33.47 12.91 -7.07
C GLN A 774 -34.50 11.93 -7.62
#